data_AF-A0A068U1V4-F1
#
_entry.id   AF-A0A068U1V4-F1
#
_cell.length_a   1.000
_cell.length_b   1.000
_cell.length_c   1.000
_cell.angle_alpha   90.00
_cell.angle_beta   90.00
_cell.angle_gamma   90.00
#
_symmetry.space_group_name_H-M   'P 1'
#
loop_
_entity.id
_entity.type
_entity.pdbx_description
1 polymer ?
#
loop_
_entity_poly.entity_id
_entity_poly.type
_entity_poly.pdbx_seq_one_letter_code
_entity_poly.pdbx_strand_id
1 'polypeptide(L)'
;MACNKSFCSNYMLLSPEKAGLVDLVCFLFSSNIYNRKFVDVPKGTKMPFAPRWIIFLTVVAQILLRLVAKPVAWLGNLLEQWLNLLHMNTNIFVLIYNLVTGQVIGIPDETSAKYLSVLAFLDLRQDLDENIAAGDSRYNPHLSIMAAKVAYENKAFIESTVTDHWKMDFVAFYDFWNDYQKKATTQGFLFRKDENTDTETIVVAFRGTSPFDTLDWVSDVDLSWYEFPGLGKVHAGFLKALGQQKLTGWPKNLIQIFGGHDYAYYTVRGKLKELLKKNDKAKFIVTGHSLGGALAILFPAILAYHGETSMLERLDGVYTFGQPRVGNEQFGKFMEDQINNNLLPNYYRTVYCNDIVPRVPSDNSVTEFKHFGTCAYFNSFFKGKTVDEAPNKNYFSILWLIPKIINSIWELIRSFIKGCVWGSDYKETGLMQLLRVVCLLFGGVPAHCPPDYVDSTRLASTELYGTGGSSTEGKTKNKWATELDPLVDHNCLLQIILKLFAKPLKWLGYAIQQWLNLLHVNGGFLGLIFKILREKIPDRNTSKYLSIVGLLDDREKLEENIPIGDTRYNPALAIMAAKLSYENSACNEAVVSQSWRMKFLGFYHFWNGNLREKSTTKALLFRQNENTDSELIRVAFRGKSPFDADDWITDLDISYYDLPNVGRVHSGFMKALDLQKCHGWPKDITQPHKEYAYYATREILKDTLKNNPKAKFMVTGHSLGGALAILFPAILAYHKEKELLERLDEVYTFGQPSIHGTQH
;
A
#
# COMPACT_ATOMS: atom_id res chain seq x y z
N MET A 1 5.52 -16.21 -37.13
CA MET A 1 5.01 -17.54 -36.75
C MET A 1 4.22 -17.42 -35.46
N ALA A 2 3.05 -18.07 -35.38
CA ALA A 2 2.27 -18.14 -34.14
C ALA A 2 3.03 -18.96 -33.07
N CYS A 3 2.84 -18.64 -31.79
CA CYS A 3 3.45 -19.36 -30.66
C CYS A 3 2.95 -20.81 -30.66
N ASN A 4 3.85 -21.79 -30.77
CA ASN A 4 3.50 -23.18 -30.48
C ASN A 4 3.32 -23.32 -28.96
N LYS A 5 2.22 -23.90 -28.50
CA LYS A 5 1.88 -24.05 -27.07
C LYS A 5 1.72 -25.51 -26.66
N SER A 6 2.21 -26.44 -27.47
CA SER A 6 2.20 -27.87 -27.17
C SER A 6 3.01 -28.25 -25.93
N PHE A 7 3.83 -27.33 -25.40
CA PHE A 7 4.68 -27.56 -24.23
C PHE A 7 3.98 -27.36 -22.88
N CYS A 8 2.78 -26.77 -22.85
CA CYS A 8 2.00 -26.52 -21.63
C CYS A 8 0.66 -27.26 -21.67
N SER A 9 0.17 -27.71 -20.52
CA SER A 9 -1.14 -28.36 -20.42
C SER A 9 -2.30 -27.37 -20.50
N ASN A 10 -2.09 -26.14 -20.01
CA ASN A 10 -3.07 -25.08 -19.98
C ASN A 10 -2.37 -23.71 -19.90
N TYR A 11 -3.08 -22.61 -20.20
CA TYR A 11 -2.52 -21.26 -20.15
C TYR A 11 -3.60 -20.19 -20.14
N MET A 12 -3.23 -19.01 -19.67
CA MET A 12 -3.95 -17.75 -19.89
C MET A 12 -2.93 -16.67 -20.18
N LEU A 13 -2.98 -16.09 -21.39
CA LEU A 13 -2.06 -15.02 -21.78
C LEU A 13 -2.84 -13.76 -22.13
N LEU A 14 -2.41 -12.64 -21.56
CA LEU A 14 -2.97 -11.33 -21.80
C LEU A 14 -2.07 -10.58 -22.81
N SER A 15 -2.70 -9.88 -23.74
CA SER A 15 -2.03 -9.08 -24.78
C SER A 15 -2.68 -7.70 -24.83
N PRO A 16 -2.38 -6.80 -23.87
CA PRO A 16 -3.01 -5.49 -23.76
C PRO A 16 -2.93 -4.66 -25.03
N GLU A 17 -1.86 -4.82 -25.81
CA GLU A 17 -1.64 -4.12 -27.08
C GLU A 17 -2.68 -4.47 -28.17
N LYS A 18 -3.42 -5.57 -27.99
CA LYS A 18 -4.51 -6.00 -28.88
C LYS A 18 -5.89 -5.66 -28.34
N ALA A 19 -5.98 -5.02 -27.17
CA ALA A 19 -7.25 -4.72 -26.52
C ALA A 19 -7.86 -3.43 -27.08
N GLY A 20 -8.99 -3.55 -27.77
CA GLY A 20 -9.84 -2.40 -28.11
C GLY A 20 -10.71 -1.97 -26.93
N LEU A 21 -11.10 -0.69 -26.89
CA LEU A 21 -11.98 -0.13 -25.84
C LEU A 21 -13.33 -0.86 -25.77
N VAL A 22 -13.93 -1.14 -26.94
CA VAL A 22 -15.16 -1.94 -27.05
C VAL A 22 -14.94 -3.39 -26.60
N ASP A 23 -13.82 -4.00 -26.99
CA ASP A 23 -13.49 -5.38 -26.61
C ASP A 23 -13.34 -5.53 -25.09
N LEU A 24 -12.75 -4.54 -24.41
CA LEU A 24 -12.60 -4.49 -22.95
C LEU A 24 -13.95 -4.35 -22.23
N VAL A 25 -14.84 -3.48 -22.72
CA VAL A 25 -16.19 -3.34 -22.14
C VAL A 25 -16.98 -4.63 -22.35
N CYS A 26 -16.99 -5.19 -23.56
CA CYS A 26 -17.67 -6.45 -23.86
C CYS A 26 -17.15 -7.64 -23.03
N PHE A 27 -15.87 -7.63 -22.65
CA PHE A 27 -15.27 -8.66 -21.80
C PHE A 27 -15.94 -8.76 -20.42
N LEU A 28 -16.47 -7.66 -19.89
CA LEU A 28 -17.21 -7.64 -18.62
C LEU A 28 -18.61 -8.26 -18.71
N PHE A 29 -19.21 -8.31 -19.89
CA PHE A 29 -20.59 -8.82 -20.07
C PHE A 29 -20.66 -10.26 -20.59
N SER A 30 -19.57 -10.84 -21.10
CA SER A 30 -19.55 -12.22 -21.60
C SER A 30 -18.70 -13.15 -20.75
N SER A 31 -19.30 -14.23 -20.24
CA SER A 31 -18.57 -15.29 -19.52
C SER A 31 -17.66 -16.12 -20.43
N ASN A 32 -17.89 -16.08 -21.75
CA ASN A 32 -17.00 -16.70 -22.72
C ASN A 32 -15.83 -15.76 -23.02
N ILE A 33 -14.65 -16.14 -22.54
CA ILE A 33 -13.41 -15.37 -22.74
C ILE A 33 -12.57 -15.89 -23.91
N TYR A 34 -12.97 -17.03 -24.49
CA TYR A 34 -12.39 -17.53 -25.72
C TYR A 34 -12.76 -16.62 -26.91
N ASN A 35 -11.86 -16.54 -27.89
CA ASN A 35 -11.99 -15.71 -29.11
C ASN A 35 -11.97 -14.19 -28.88
N ARG A 36 -11.23 -13.73 -27.86
CA ARG A 36 -10.96 -12.30 -27.63
C ARG A 36 -9.56 -11.96 -28.11
N LYS A 37 -9.36 -10.80 -28.76
CA LYS A 37 -8.06 -10.42 -29.34
C LYS A 37 -6.93 -10.29 -28.33
N PHE A 38 -7.27 -9.89 -27.10
CA PHE A 38 -6.32 -9.61 -26.02
C PHE A 38 -6.25 -10.69 -24.94
N VAL A 39 -7.07 -11.74 -25.01
CA VAL A 39 -7.07 -12.87 -24.07
C VAL A 39 -6.92 -14.15 -24.86
N ASP A 40 -5.82 -14.85 -24.61
CA ASP A 40 -5.46 -16.07 -25.30
C ASP A 40 -5.53 -17.24 -24.31
N VAL A 41 -6.51 -18.11 -24.52
CA VAL A 41 -6.90 -19.23 -23.65
C VAL A 41 -7.36 -20.43 -24.50
N PRO A 42 -7.36 -21.66 -23.96
CA PRO A 42 -7.90 -22.82 -24.65
C PRO A 42 -9.36 -22.67 -25.10
N LYS A 43 -9.75 -23.46 -26.10
CA LYS A 43 -11.11 -23.43 -26.67
C LYS A 43 -12.15 -23.83 -25.63
N GLY A 44 -13.18 -22.99 -25.48
CA GLY A 44 -14.31 -23.26 -24.59
C GLY A 44 -14.14 -22.75 -23.15
N THR A 45 -13.04 -22.06 -22.83
CA THR A 45 -12.82 -21.49 -21.49
C THR A 45 -13.90 -20.46 -21.14
N LYS A 46 -14.61 -20.72 -20.03
CA LYS A 46 -15.58 -19.80 -19.42
C LYS A 46 -15.02 -19.27 -18.11
N MET A 47 -15.36 -18.02 -17.79
CA MET A 47 -14.87 -17.34 -16.61
C MET A 47 -15.98 -16.55 -15.88
N PRO A 48 -16.13 -16.70 -14.55
CA PRO A 48 -17.05 -15.90 -13.75
C PRO A 48 -16.75 -14.39 -13.82
N PHE A 49 -17.68 -13.54 -13.33
CA PHE A 49 -17.53 -12.08 -13.41
C PHE A 49 -16.34 -11.54 -12.59
N ALA A 50 -16.18 -11.97 -11.33
CA ALA A 50 -15.13 -11.43 -10.45
C ALA A 50 -13.71 -11.56 -11.03
N PRO A 51 -13.30 -12.72 -11.58
CA PRO A 51 -12.04 -12.83 -12.34
C PRO A 51 -11.93 -11.92 -13.55
N ARG A 52 -13.01 -11.79 -14.33
CA ARG A 52 -13.03 -10.90 -15.50
C ARG A 52 -12.87 -9.45 -15.09
N TRP A 53 -13.44 -9.02 -13.97
CA TRP A 53 -13.26 -7.67 -13.44
C TRP A 53 -11.80 -7.37 -13.08
N ILE A 54 -11.13 -8.30 -12.40
CA ILE A 54 -9.72 -8.16 -12.03
C ILE A 54 -8.82 -8.12 -13.28
N ILE A 55 -9.05 -9.03 -14.24
CA ILE A 55 -8.32 -9.03 -15.52
C ILE A 55 -8.56 -7.71 -16.27
N PHE A 56 -9.79 -7.20 -16.31
CA PHE A 56 -10.12 -5.93 -16.93
C PHE A 56 -9.31 -4.78 -16.30
N LEU A 57 -9.35 -4.63 -14.97
CA LEU A 57 -8.59 -3.60 -14.26
C LEU A 57 -7.10 -3.70 -14.54
N THR A 58 -6.58 -4.93 -14.57
CA THR A 58 -5.17 -5.21 -14.84
C THR A 58 -4.79 -4.83 -16.26
N VAL A 59 -5.58 -5.22 -17.27
CA VAL A 59 -5.31 -4.87 -18.68
C VAL A 59 -5.41 -3.36 -18.89
N VAL A 60 -6.38 -2.69 -18.26
CA VAL A 60 -6.48 -1.22 -18.27
C VAL A 60 -5.24 -0.58 -17.66
N ALA A 61 -4.77 -1.05 -16.50
CA ALA A 61 -3.54 -0.57 -15.88
C ALA A 61 -2.33 -0.78 -16.81
N GLN A 62 -2.21 -1.94 -17.45
CA GLN A 62 -1.14 -2.22 -18.41
C GLN A 62 -1.19 -1.29 -19.63
N ILE A 63 -2.39 -0.96 -20.15
CA ILE A 63 -2.54 0.01 -21.24
C ILE A 63 -2.08 1.39 -20.78
N LEU A 64 -2.51 1.85 -19.61
CA LEU A 64 -2.12 3.15 -19.06
C LEU A 64 -0.60 3.24 -18.85
N LEU A 65 0.02 2.21 -18.27
CA LEU A 65 1.48 2.13 -18.07
C LEU A 65 2.25 2.19 -19.39
N ARG A 66 1.76 1.52 -20.44
CA ARG A 66 2.35 1.58 -21.78
C ARG A 66 2.22 2.96 -22.42
N LEU A 67 1.10 3.66 -22.22
CA LEU A 67 0.89 5.01 -22.73
C LEU A 67 1.89 6.02 -22.15
N VAL A 68 2.25 5.86 -20.86
CA VAL A 68 3.19 6.74 -20.17
C VAL A 68 4.65 6.28 -20.23
N ALA A 69 4.95 5.15 -20.90
CA ALA A 69 6.28 4.54 -20.88
C ALA A 69 7.40 5.47 -21.36
N LYS A 70 7.23 6.10 -22.53
CA LYS A 70 8.24 7.03 -23.06
C LYS A 70 8.41 8.28 -22.18
N PRO A 71 7.34 8.98 -21.76
CA PRO A 71 7.46 10.10 -20.82
C PRO A 71 8.15 9.74 -19.50
N VAL A 72 7.79 8.60 -18.89
CA VAL A 72 8.36 8.19 -17.60
C VAL A 72 9.83 7.81 -17.73
N ALA A 73 10.21 7.07 -18.79
CA ALA A 73 11.61 6.76 -19.06
C ALA A 73 12.46 8.03 -19.30
N TRP A 74 11.92 9.00 -20.07
CA TRP A 74 12.59 10.28 -20.27
C TRP A 74 12.77 11.06 -18.96
N LEU A 75 11.74 11.08 -18.09
CA LEU A 75 11.82 11.70 -16.77
C LEU A 75 12.87 11.03 -15.88
N GLY A 76 12.95 9.70 -15.93
CA GLY A 76 13.96 8.92 -15.21
C GLY A 76 15.37 9.29 -15.64
N ASN A 77 15.63 9.27 -16.95
CA ASN A 77 16.95 9.66 -17.49
C ASN A 77 17.31 11.11 -17.13
N LEU A 78 16.36 12.04 -17.22
CA LEU A 78 16.59 13.43 -16.82
C LEU A 78 16.93 13.53 -15.33
N LEU A 79 16.22 12.80 -14.47
CA LEU A 79 16.46 12.79 -13.04
C LEU A 79 17.84 12.20 -12.71
N GLU A 80 18.22 11.06 -13.30
CA GLU A 80 19.54 10.46 -13.07
C GLU A 80 20.67 11.35 -13.55
N GLN A 81 20.54 11.94 -14.75
CA GLN A 81 21.52 12.91 -15.27
C GLN A 81 21.67 14.11 -14.33
N TRP A 82 20.55 14.64 -13.81
CA TRP A 82 20.58 15.77 -12.86
C TRP A 82 21.20 15.39 -11.51
N LEU A 83 20.84 14.23 -10.95
CA LEU A 83 21.39 13.73 -9.69
C LEU A 83 22.89 13.44 -9.81
N ASN A 84 23.34 12.82 -10.90
CA ASN A 84 24.77 12.58 -11.14
C ASN A 84 25.56 13.88 -11.36
N LEU A 85 25.01 14.83 -12.11
CA LEU A 85 25.64 16.15 -12.28
C LEU A 85 25.83 16.86 -10.93
N LEU A 86 24.80 16.82 -10.07
CA LEU A 86 24.89 17.36 -8.72
C LEU A 86 25.92 16.61 -7.86
N HIS A 87 25.94 15.28 -7.93
CA HIS A 87 26.86 14.45 -7.17
C HIS A 87 28.33 14.71 -7.55
N MET A 88 28.63 14.78 -8.85
CA MET A 88 29.96 15.10 -9.38
C MET A 88 30.44 16.51 -8.96
N ASN A 89 29.51 17.45 -8.77
CA ASN A 89 29.79 18.81 -8.34
C ASN A 89 29.56 19.02 -6.83
N THR A 90 29.53 17.95 -6.03
CA THR A 90 29.35 17.95 -4.56
C THR A 90 27.96 18.40 -4.08
N ASN A 91 27.51 19.60 -4.44
CA ASN A 91 26.19 20.12 -4.09
C ASN A 91 25.72 21.21 -5.06
N ILE A 92 24.46 21.64 -4.93
CA ILE A 92 23.84 22.62 -5.82
C ILE A 92 24.54 23.99 -5.81
N PHE A 93 25.10 24.42 -4.68
CA PHE A 93 25.79 25.72 -4.59
C PHE A 93 27.13 25.69 -5.32
N VAL A 94 27.88 24.59 -5.18
CA VAL A 94 29.12 24.36 -5.92
C VAL A 94 28.85 24.20 -7.41
N LEU A 95 27.76 23.52 -7.80
CA LEU A 95 27.33 23.46 -9.19
C LEU A 95 27.02 24.86 -9.76
N ILE A 96 26.27 25.68 -9.03
CA ILE A 96 25.98 27.07 -9.45
C ILE A 96 27.26 27.89 -9.55
N TYR A 97 28.16 27.77 -8.57
CA TYR A 97 29.47 28.44 -8.60
C TYR A 97 30.28 28.00 -9.83
N ASN A 98 30.41 26.70 -10.07
CA ASN A 98 31.11 26.14 -11.23
C ASN A 98 30.47 26.54 -12.56
N LEU A 99 29.14 26.71 -12.59
CA LEU A 99 28.42 27.18 -13.77
C LEU A 99 28.70 28.66 -14.06
N VAL A 100 28.80 29.48 -13.02
CA VAL A 100 29.17 30.91 -13.14
C VAL A 100 30.65 31.09 -13.47
N THR A 101 31.54 30.22 -12.98
CA THR A 101 32.99 30.29 -13.25
C THR A 101 33.43 29.55 -14.51
N GLY A 102 32.53 28.84 -15.20
CA GLY A 102 32.84 28.04 -16.39
C GLY A 102 33.65 26.77 -16.09
N GLN A 103 33.65 26.29 -14.84
CA GLN A 103 34.39 25.14 -14.34
C GLN A 103 33.50 23.92 -14.05
N VAL A 104 32.31 23.82 -14.68
CA VAL A 104 31.40 22.67 -14.48
C VAL A 104 32.14 21.37 -14.76
N ILE A 105 32.14 20.46 -13.79
CA ILE A 105 32.79 19.15 -13.92
C ILE A 105 31.94 18.28 -14.84
N GLY A 106 32.26 18.30 -16.13
CA GLY A 106 31.87 17.33 -17.16
C GLY A 106 30.37 17.06 -17.38
N ILE A 107 30.09 16.16 -18.30
CA ILE A 107 28.76 15.53 -18.50
C ILE A 107 28.84 14.15 -17.83
N PRO A 108 27.82 13.71 -17.06
CA PRO A 108 27.80 12.38 -16.48
C PRO A 108 27.94 11.28 -17.55
N ASP A 109 28.92 10.39 -17.35
CA ASP A 109 29.15 9.24 -18.23
C ASP A 109 28.44 8.00 -17.65
N GLU A 110 27.35 7.58 -18.29
CA GLU A 110 26.51 6.44 -17.89
C GLU A 110 27.28 5.11 -17.83
N THR A 111 28.44 5.01 -18.50
CA THR A 111 29.28 3.82 -18.51
C THR A 111 30.33 3.79 -17.39
N SER A 112 30.44 4.89 -16.63
CA SER A 112 31.43 5.04 -15.57
C SER A 112 31.02 4.34 -14.28
N ALA A 113 32.01 3.82 -13.54
CA ALA A 113 31.82 3.33 -12.17
C ALA A 113 31.39 4.43 -11.18
N LYS A 114 31.46 5.71 -11.55
CA LYS A 114 30.99 6.84 -10.73
C LYS A 114 29.53 7.23 -11.00
N TYR A 115 28.92 6.68 -12.05
CA TYR A 115 27.54 6.97 -12.39
C TYR A 115 26.61 6.10 -11.55
N LEU A 116 25.62 6.72 -10.92
CA LEU A 116 24.68 6.09 -10.01
C LEU A 116 23.26 6.14 -10.59
N SER A 117 22.53 5.02 -10.49
CA SER A 117 21.10 5.00 -10.75
C SER A 117 20.31 5.77 -9.68
N VAL A 118 19.02 6.04 -9.93
CA VAL A 118 18.15 6.60 -8.88
C VAL A 118 18.12 5.71 -7.64
N LEU A 119 18.19 4.38 -7.79
CA LEU A 119 18.16 3.45 -6.65
C LEU A 119 19.44 3.54 -5.80
N ALA A 120 20.61 3.72 -6.42
CA ALA A 120 21.84 4.02 -5.69
C ALA A 120 21.74 5.35 -4.93
N PHE A 121 21.08 6.38 -5.49
CA PHE A 121 20.84 7.62 -4.74
C PHE A 121 19.88 7.48 -3.55
N LEU A 122 19.01 6.45 -3.52
CA LEU A 122 18.21 6.15 -2.33
C LEU A 122 19.04 5.58 -1.20
N ASP A 123 20.12 4.85 -1.52
CA ASP A 123 21.04 4.27 -0.55
C ASP A 123 22.47 4.21 -1.10
N LEU A 124 23.30 5.17 -0.70
CA LEU A 124 24.67 5.34 -1.20
C LEU A 124 25.67 4.31 -0.64
N ARG A 125 25.26 3.41 0.26
CA ARG A 125 26.15 2.42 0.89
C ARG A 125 26.59 1.38 -0.13
N GLN A 126 27.89 1.13 -0.21
CA GLN A 126 28.48 0.14 -1.12
C GLN A 126 29.16 -0.98 -0.35
N ASP A 127 29.81 -0.65 0.76
CA ASP A 127 30.52 -1.61 1.60
C ASP A 127 29.58 -2.56 2.34
N LEU A 128 30.04 -3.79 2.56
CA LEU A 128 29.39 -4.74 3.45
C LEU A 128 29.56 -4.30 4.90
N ASP A 129 28.60 -4.65 5.77
CA ASP A 129 28.73 -4.35 7.20
C ASP A 129 29.87 -5.17 7.83
N GLU A 130 30.90 -4.49 8.30
CA GLU A 130 32.08 -5.10 8.95
C GLU A 130 31.73 -5.94 10.18
N ASN A 131 30.58 -5.67 10.82
CA ASN A 131 30.10 -6.41 11.99
C ASN A 131 29.44 -7.74 11.63
N ILE A 132 29.23 -8.03 10.34
CA ILE A 132 28.62 -9.26 9.86
C ILE A 132 29.70 -10.06 9.12
N ALA A 133 30.41 -10.90 9.88
CA ALA A 133 31.49 -11.72 9.34
C ALA A 133 31.01 -13.06 8.77
N ALA A 134 31.86 -13.71 7.97
CA ALA A 134 31.62 -15.07 7.50
C ALA A 134 31.46 -16.03 8.69
N GLY A 135 30.34 -16.76 8.73
CA GLY A 135 29.95 -17.62 9.86
C GLY A 135 28.78 -17.06 10.68
N ASP A 136 28.48 -15.77 10.56
CA ASP A 136 27.21 -15.20 11.02
C ASP A 136 26.08 -15.68 10.10
N SER A 137 24.97 -16.15 10.66
CA SER A 137 23.79 -16.59 9.89
C SER A 137 23.19 -15.47 9.03
N ARG A 138 23.45 -14.21 9.38
CA ARG A 138 23.03 -13.01 8.64
C ARG A 138 23.90 -12.71 7.43
N TYR A 139 25.10 -13.29 7.34
CA TYR A 139 26.08 -12.96 6.30
C TYR A 139 25.54 -13.22 4.88
N ASN A 140 25.05 -14.43 4.61
CA ASN A 140 24.54 -14.79 3.29
C ASN A 140 23.32 -13.96 2.88
N PRO A 141 22.29 -13.75 3.73
CA PRO A 141 21.22 -12.80 3.46
C PRO A 141 21.72 -11.37 3.22
N HIS A 142 22.67 -10.88 4.01
CA HIS A 142 23.19 -9.52 3.89
C HIS A 142 23.97 -9.30 2.59
N LEU A 143 24.89 -10.21 2.25
CA LEU A 143 25.61 -10.23 0.98
C LEU A 143 24.62 -10.30 -0.20
N SER A 144 23.56 -11.10 -0.05
CA SER A 144 22.54 -11.28 -1.08
C SER A 144 21.74 -10.00 -1.37
N ILE A 145 21.30 -9.26 -0.34
CA ILE A 145 20.61 -7.97 -0.58
C ILE A 145 21.55 -6.93 -1.16
N MET A 146 22.81 -6.89 -0.73
CA MET A 146 23.80 -5.96 -1.31
C MET A 146 24.05 -6.28 -2.79
N ALA A 147 24.17 -7.56 -3.16
CA ALA A 147 24.23 -8.00 -4.54
C ALA A 147 22.96 -7.67 -5.34
N ALA A 148 21.77 -7.91 -4.78
CA ALA A 148 20.50 -7.59 -5.42
C ALA A 148 20.28 -6.08 -5.63
N LYS A 149 20.79 -5.25 -4.71
CA LYS A 149 20.80 -3.78 -4.82
C LYS A 149 21.76 -3.32 -5.92
N VAL A 150 22.98 -3.83 -5.92
CA VAL A 150 24.03 -3.45 -6.90
C VAL A 150 23.69 -3.92 -8.32
N ALA A 151 22.85 -4.95 -8.48
CA ALA A 151 22.37 -5.42 -9.78
C ALA A 151 21.64 -4.37 -10.63
N TYR A 152 21.19 -3.25 -10.03
CA TYR A 152 20.55 -2.14 -10.72
C TYR A 152 21.51 -1.18 -11.40
N GLU A 153 22.80 -1.25 -11.07
CA GLU A 153 23.83 -0.34 -11.55
C GLU A 153 24.48 -0.82 -12.86
N ASN A 154 25.28 0.04 -13.48
CA ASN A 154 26.01 -0.32 -14.69
C ASN A 154 27.16 -1.30 -14.39
N LYS A 155 27.67 -1.98 -15.43
CA LYS A 155 28.74 -2.98 -15.31
C LYS A 155 29.98 -2.45 -14.58
N ALA A 156 30.45 -1.24 -14.89
CA ALA A 156 31.68 -0.70 -14.32
C ALA A 156 31.53 -0.45 -12.81
N PHE A 157 30.36 0.06 -12.38
CA PHE A 157 30.03 0.21 -10.96
C PHE A 157 30.01 -1.15 -10.25
N ILE A 158 29.34 -2.14 -10.85
CA ILE A 158 29.24 -3.50 -10.29
C ILE A 158 30.63 -4.12 -10.13
N GLU A 159 31.46 -4.05 -11.17
CA GLU A 159 32.81 -4.60 -11.19
C GLU A 159 33.69 -3.95 -10.11
N SER A 160 33.66 -2.62 -9.99
CA SER A 160 34.39 -1.89 -8.95
C SER A 160 33.86 -2.20 -7.55
N THR A 161 32.54 -2.30 -7.35
CA THR A 161 31.97 -2.67 -6.03
C THR A 161 32.43 -4.05 -5.60
N VAL A 162 32.36 -5.05 -6.49
CA VAL A 162 32.75 -6.43 -6.17
C VAL A 162 34.26 -6.52 -5.90
N THR A 163 35.09 -5.92 -6.74
CA THR A 163 36.55 -6.05 -6.67
C THR A 163 37.19 -5.12 -5.65
N ASP A 164 36.81 -3.84 -5.65
CA ASP A 164 37.45 -2.81 -4.83
C ASP A 164 36.82 -2.70 -3.44
N HIS A 165 35.50 -2.83 -3.31
CA HIS A 165 34.81 -2.68 -2.01
C HIS A 165 34.68 -4.02 -1.29
N TRP A 166 34.18 -5.06 -1.96
CA TRP A 166 33.93 -6.36 -1.32
C TRP A 166 35.15 -7.28 -1.32
N LYS A 167 36.20 -6.94 -2.08
CA LYS A 167 37.42 -7.75 -2.24
C LYS A 167 37.11 -9.17 -2.71
N MET A 168 36.19 -9.28 -3.68
CA MET A 168 35.72 -10.53 -4.28
C MET A 168 35.97 -10.52 -5.80
N ASP A 169 35.88 -11.70 -6.42
CA ASP A 169 36.22 -11.86 -7.84
C ASP A 169 34.98 -11.67 -8.71
N PHE A 170 34.91 -10.56 -9.44
CA PHE A 170 33.88 -10.35 -10.45
C PHE A 170 34.03 -11.36 -11.59
N VAL A 171 32.93 -12.02 -11.98
CA VAL A 171 32.97 -13.08 -13.00
C VAL A 171 32.37 -12.62 -14.31
N ALA A 172 31.14 -12.11 -14.30
CA ALA A 172 30.43 -11.75 -15.51
C ALA A 172 29.23 -10.83 -15.23
N PHE A 173 28.89 -10.02 -16.23
CA PHE A 173 27.66 -9.23 -16.31
C PHE A 173 27.00 -9.53 -17.65
N TYR A 174 25.68 -9.69 -17.66
CA TYR A 174 24.92 -10.08 -18.85
C TYR A 174 23.64 -9.26 -19.01
N ASP A 175 23.35 -8.91 -20.27
CA ASP A 175 22.06 -8.42 -20.75
C ASP A 175 21.34 -9.56 -21.50
N PHE A 176 20.34 -10.16 -20.88
CA PHE A 176 19.67 -11.35 -21.40
C PHE A 176 18.48 -11.02 -22.30
N TRP A 177 18.37 -11.79 -23.38
CA TRP A 177 17.35 -11.67 -24.41
C TRP A 177 15.98 -12.20 -23.96
N ASN A 178 14.94 -11.43 -24.26
CA ASN A 178 13.54 -11.83 -24.10
C ASN A 178 12.88 -12.05 -25.48
N ASP A 179 12.62 -13.31 -25.82
CA ASP A 179 12.12 -13.68 -27.15
C ASP A 179 10.70 -13.18 -27.46
N TYR A 180 9.94 -12.80 -26.43
CA TYR A 180 8.59 -12.26 -26.57
C TYR A 180 8.61 -10.76 -26.81
N GLN A 181 9.56 -10.03 -26.21
CA GLN A 181 9.73 -8.59 -26.39
C GLN A 181 10.71 -8.20 -27.50
N LYS A 182 11.53 -9.15 -27.96
CA LYS A 182 12.56 -8.94 -29.00
C LYS A 182 13.60 -7.86 -28.62
N LYS A 183 13.96 -7.81 -27.34
CA LYS A 183 15.02 -6.96 -26.78
C LYS A 183 15.61 -7.63 -25.55
N ALA A 184 16.78 -7.17 -25.10
CA ALA A 184 17.29 -7.52 -23.78
C ALA A 184 16.46 -6.79 -22.71
N THR A 185 15.95 -7.52 -21.72
CA THR A 185 15.09 -6.95 -20.65
C THR A 185 15.50 -7.40 -19.26
N THR A 186 16.36 -8.41 -19.17
CA THR A 186 16.73 -9.00 -17.89
C THR A 186 18.22 -8.86 -17.76
N GLN A 187 18.68 -8.34 -16.63
CA GLN A 187 20.09 -8.22 -16.32
C GLN A 187 20.46 -9.10 -15.14
N GLY A 188 21.70 -9.58 -15.13
CA GLY A 188 22.25 -10.26 -13.99
C GLY A 188 23.76 -10.34 -14.04
N PHE A 189 24.36 -10.53 -12.89
CA PHE A 189 25.80 -10.64 -12.76
C PHE A 189 26.18 -11.77 -11.80
N LEU A 190 27.43 -12.21 -11.93
CA LEU A 190 28.01 -13.27 -11.13
C LEU A 190 29.33 -12.79 -10.53
N PHE A 191 29.60 -13.20 -9.30
CA PHE A 191 30.89 -13.04 -8.64
C PHE A 191 31.22 -14.24 -7.77
N ARG A 192 32.48 -14.38 -7.37
CA ARG A 192 32.99 -15.44 -6.52
C ARG A 192 33.59 -14.88 -5.24
N LYS A 193 33.30 -15.58 -4.15
CA LYS A 193 33.94 -15.40 -2.86
C LYS A 193 34.82 -16.61 -2.58
N ASP A 194 35.98 -16.37 -1.95
CA ASP A 194 36.92 -17.41 -1.51
C ASP A 194 37.34 -18.33 -2.67
N GLU A 195 37.75 -17.76 -3.81
CA GLU A 195 38.10 -18.50 -5.03
C GLU A 195 39.15 -19.60 -4.76
N ASN A 196 38.97 -20.78 -5.35
CA ASN A 196 39.87 -21.93 -5.25
C ASN A 196 40.04 -22.46 -3.81
N THR A 197 39.07 -22.19 -2.93
CA THR A 197 39.02 -22.74 -1.57
C THR A 197 37.87 -23.73 -1.40
N ASP A 198 37.90 -24.50 -0.31
CA ASP A 198 36.82 -25.40 0.09
C ASP A 198 35.50 -24.66 0.42
N THR A 199 35.56 -23.34 0.64
CA THR A 199 34.41 -22.49 0.97
C THR A 199 33.98 -21.59 -0.20
N GLU A 200 34.49 -21.85 -1.41
CA GLU A 200 34.18 -21.06 -2.60
C GLU A 200 32.66 -20.94 -2.79
N THR A 201 32.18 -19.71 -2.89
CA THR A 201 30.75 -19.42 -3.07
C THR A 201 30.57 -18.50 -4.29
N ILE A 202 29.83 -18.98 -5.28
CA ILE A 202 29.45 -18.22 -6.47
C ILE A 202 28.10 -17.56 -6.20
N VAL A 203 27.99 -16.24 -6.33
CA VAL A 203 26.71 -15.53 -6.17
C VAL A 203 26.18 -15.13 -7.53
N VAL A 204 24.92 -15.44 -7.79
CA VAL A 204 24.17 -15.00 -8.98
C VAL A 204 23.12 -14.00 -8.54
N ALA A 205 23.20 -12.77 -9.02
CA ALA A 205 22.23 -11.72 -8.71
C ALA A 205 21.47 -11.30 -9.97
N PHE A 206 20.14 -11.37 -9.90
CA PHE A 206 19.25 -10.87 -10.94
C PHE A 206 18.74 -9.47 -10.58
N ARG A 207 18.80 -8.55 -11.54
CA ARG A 207 18.23 -7.22 -11.43
C ARG A 207 16.70 -7.30 -11.39
N GLY A 208 16.07 -6.45 -10.58
CA GLY A 208 14.63 -6.23 -10.64
C GLY A 208 14.23 -5.08 -11.57
N THR A 209 13.00 -4.61 -11.38
CA THR A 209 12.37 -3.58 -12.21
C THR A 209 12.96 -2.19 -12.00
N SER A 210 13.27 -1.46 -13.09
CA SER A 210 13.68 -0.05 -12.99
C SER A 210 12.53 0.86 -12.51
N PRO A 211 12.75 1.83 -11.58
CA PRO A 211 11.71 2.77 -11.15
C PRO A 211 11.14 3.66 -12.26
N PHE A 212 11.80 3.75 -13.40
CA PHE A 212 11.35 4.56 -14.54
C PHE A 212 11.16 3.75 -15.83
N ASP A 213 11.19 2.41 -15.75
CA ASP A 213 10.79 1.55 -16.87
C ASP A 213 9.40 0.96 -16.60
N THR A 214 8.37 1.61 -17.14
CA THR A 214 6.99 1.13 -16.95
C THR A 214 6.68 -0.16 -17.73
N LEU A 215 7.54 -0.60 -18.66
CA LEU A 215 7.39 -1.89 -19.33
C LEU A 215 7.78 -3.06 -18.42
N ASP A 216 8.75 -2.85 -17.53
CA ASP A 216 9.04 -3.78 -16.45
C ASP A 216 7.84 -3.88 -15.51
N TRP A 217 7.22 -2.74 -15.18
CA TRP A 217 6.04 -2.68 -14.28
C TRP A 217 4.85 -3.42 -14.88
N VAL A 218 4.67 -3.33 -16.20
CA VAL A 218 3.64 -4.10 -16.93
C VAL A 218 3.83 -5.60 -16.75
N SER A 219 5.08 -6.07 -16.68
CA SER A 219 5.39 -7.48 -16.45
C SER A 219 5.07 -7.89 -15.01
N ASP A 220 5.24 -7.00 -14.03
CA ASP A 220 4.94 -7.26 -12.61
C ASP A 220 3.44 -7.32 -12.31
N VAL A 221 2.62 -6.58 -13.07
CA VAL A 221 1.16 -6.63 -12.98
C VAL A 221 0.53 -7.61 -13.98
N ASP A 222 1.33 -8.40 -14.72
CA ASP A 222 0.80 -9.34 -15.71
C ASP A 222 0.16 -10.55 -15.01
N LEU A 223 -1.15 -10.76 -15.16
CA LEU A 223 -1.82 -11.95 -14.59
C LEU A 223 -1.69 -13.19 -15.48
N SER A 224 -0.90 -13.13 -16.54
CA SER A 224 -0.69 -14.24 -17.46
C SER A 224 0.08 -15.39 -16.79
N TRP A 225 -0.27 -16.63 -17.13
CA TRP A 225 0.38 -17.83 -16.62
C TRP A 225 0.42 -18.96 -17.65
N TYR A 226 1.39 -19.85 -17.46
CA TYR A 226 1.48 -21.15 -18.14
C TYR A 226 1.37 -22.26 -17.10
N GLU A 227 0.65 -23.33 -17.42
CA GLU A 227 0.57 -24.55 -16.61
C GLU A 227 1.46 -25.63 -17.21
N PHE A 228 2.40 -26.12 -16.41
CA PHE A 228 3.33 -27.17 -16.80
C PHE A 228 3.00 -28.47 -16.04
N PRO A 229 3.00 -29.63 -16.73
CA PRO A 229 2.82 -30.92 -16.08
C PRO A 229 3.83 -31.12 -14.94
N GLY A 230 3.36 -31.48 -13.75
CA GLY A 230 4.18 -31.69 -12.56
C GLY A 230 4.65 -30.42 -11.82
N LEU A 231 4.81 -29.30 -12.52
CA LEU A 231 5.28 -28.04 -11.95
C LEU A 231 4.14 -27.08 -11.54
N GLY A 232 2.96 -27.16 -12.17
CA GLY A 232 1.82 -26.29 -11.86
C GLY A 232 1.78 -25.00 -12.68
N LYS A 233 1.01 -24.01 -12.21
CA LYS A 233 0.85 -22.71 -12.90
C LYS A 233 1.93 -21.74 -12.45
N VAL A 234 2.63 -21.15 -13.41
CA VAL A 234 3.72 -20.21 -13.17
C VAL A 234 3.51 -18.94 -14.00
N HIS A 235 3.85 -17.80 -13.40
CA HIS A 235 3.68 -16.48 -13.98
C HIS A 235 4.43 -16.35 -15.32
N ALA A 236 3.71 -16.01 -16.39
CA ALA A 236 4.25 -16.00 -17.74
C ALA A 236 5.29 -14.90 -17.95
N GLY A 237 5.09 -13.70 -17.37
CA GLY A 237 6.09 -12.62 -17.42
C GLY A 237 7.47 -13.07 -16.92
N PHE A 238 7.54 -13.65 -15.72
CA PHE A 238 8.79 -14.14 -15.13
C PHE A 238 9.43 -15.28 -15.93
N LEU A 239 8.65 -16.20 -16.49
CA LEU A 239 9.18 -17.25 -17.38
C LEU A 239 9.82 -16.66 -18.63
N LYS A 240 9.15 -15.69 -19.29
CA LYS A 240 9.67 -15.00 -20.47
C LYS A 240 10.96 -14.24 -20.14
N ALA A 241 11.00 -13.56 -18.99
CA ALA A 241 12.16 -12.80 -18.53
C ALA A 241 13.35 -13.70 -18.17
N LEU A 242 13.12 -14.89 -17.62
CA LEU A 242 14.17 -15.87 -17.33
C LEU A 242 14.69 -16.58 -18.60
N GLY A 243 13.97 -16.47 -19.73
CA GLY A 243 14.45 -16.97 -21.02
C GLY A 243 13.65 -18.12 -21.62
N GLN A 244 12.34 -18.23 -21.30
CA GLN A 244 11.44 -19.11 -22.03
C GLN A 244 11.47 -18.76 -23.53
N GLN A 245 11.62 -19.77 -24.38
CA GLN A 245 11.66 -19.61 -25.82
C GLN A 245 10.24 -19.63 -26.41
N LYS A 246 9.90 -18.69 -27.30
CA LYS A 246 8.53 -18.52 -27.81
C LYS A 246 8.03 -19.70 -28.65
N LEU A 247 8.92 -20.43 -29.32
CA LEU A 247 8.55 -21.55 -30.20
C LEU A 247 8.66 -22.92 -29.54
N THR A 248 9.61 -23.07 -28.62
CA THR A 248 10.02 -24.36 -28.05
C THR A 248 9.69 -24.47 -26.55
N GLY A 249 9.25 -23.39 -25.91
CA GLY A 249 8.94 -23.36 -24.49
C GLY A 249 10.20 -23.43 -23.63
N TRP A 250 10.33 -24.50 -22.85
CA TRP A 250 11.46 -24.78 -21.98
C TRP A 250 12.18 -26.07 -22.39
N PRO A 251 12.94 -26.07 -23.51
CA PRO A 251 13.76 -27.23 -23.83
C PRO A 251 14.90 -27.39 -22.82
N LYS A 252 15.27 -28.63 -22.49
CA LYS A 252 16.37 -28.89 -21.54
C LYS A 252 17.70 -28.28 -21.99
N ASN A 253 17.95 -28.22 -23.30
CA ASN A 253 19.12 -27.56 -23.89
C ASN A 253 18.65 -26.42 -24.78
N LEU A 254 19.46 -25.36 -24.86
CA LEU A 254 19.15 -24.19 -25.67
C LEU A 254 19.00 -24.58 -27.15
N ILE A 255 17.87 -24.22 -27.76
CA ILE A 255 17.66 -24.38 -29.19
C ILE A 255 17.81 -22.99 -29.84
N GLN A 256 18.91 -22.74 -30.54
CA GLN A 256 19.12 -21.48 -31.26
C GLN A 256 18.45 -21.55 -32.63
N ILE A 257 17.23 -21.02 -32.72
CA ILE A 257 16.47 -20.98 -33.99
C ILE A 257 16.74 -19.67 -34.75
N PHE A 258 16.90 -18.56 -34.04
CA PHE A 258 17.09 -17.22 -34.61
C PHE A 258 18.17 -16.47 -33.85
N GLY A 259 19.40 -16.43 -34.38
CA GLY A 259 20.51 -15.69 -33.77
C GLY A 259 21.00 -16.29 -32.45
N GLY A 260 22.31 -16.25 -32.21
CA GLY A 260 22.92 -16.70 -30.96
C GLY A 260 22.60 -15.77 -29.80
N HIS A 261 21.35 -15.75 -29.35
CA HIS A 261 20.91 -14.93 -28.23
C HIS A 261 21.21 -15.60 -26.89
N ASP A 262 21.65 -14.80 -25.92
CA ASP A 262 21.86 -15.22 -24.54
C ASP A 262 20.57 -15.13 -23.74
N TYR A 263 20.08 -16.28 -23.26
CA TYR A 263 18.88 -16.41 -22.46
C TYR A 263 19.29 -16.64 -21.00
N ALA A 264 18.69 -15.91 -20.04
CA ALA A 264 19.15 -15.87 -18.66
C ALA A 264 19.38 -17.26 -18.04
N TYR A 265 18.39 -18.15 -18.10
CA TYR A 265 18.51 -19.51 -17.59
C TYR A 265 19.68 -20.29 -18.22
N TYR A 266 19.78 -20.32 -19.55
CA TYR A 266 20.74 -21.16 -20.25
C TYR A 266 22.17 -20.63 -20.10
N THR A 267 22.36 -19.31 -20.20
CA THR A 267 23.67 -18.66 -20.07
C THR A 267 24.18 -18.78 -18.63
N VAL A 268 23.35 -18.48 -17.61
CA VAL A 268 23.72 -18.64 -16.20
C VAL A 268 23.97 -20.10 -15.83
N ARG A 269 23.10 -21.04 -16.27
CA ARG A 269 23.32 -22.47 -16.04
C ARG A 269 24.63 -22.95 -16.65
N GLY A 270 24.93 -22.52 -17.88
CA GLY A 270 26.17 -22.84 -18.58
C GLY A 270 27.39 -22.33 -17.80
N LYS A 271 27.35 -21.06 -17.37
CA LYS A 271 28.45 -20.45 -16.62
C LYS A 271 28.65 -21.09 -15.25
N LEU A 272 27.58 -21.37 -14.51
CA LEU A 272 27.66 -22.11 -13.25
C LEU A 272 28.23 -23.51 -13.44
N LYS A 273 27.81 -24.25 -14.48
CA LYS A 273 28.41 -25.56 -14.80
C LYS A 273 29.90 -25.47 -15.10
N GLU A 274 30.35 -24.41 -15.77
CA GLU A 274 31.79 -24.18 -16.01
C GLU A 274 32.54 -23.96 -14.69
N LEU A 275 32.02 -23.12 -13.80
CA LEU A 275 32.68 -22.77 -12.54
C LEU A 275 32.66 -23.93 -11.54
N LEU A 276 31.51 -24.59 -11.35
CA LEU A 276 31.35 -25.72 -10.43
C LEU A 276 32.18 -26.96 -10.83
N LYS A 277 32.58 -27.06 -12.11
CA LYS A 277 33.53 -28.09 -12.58
C LYS A 277 34.98 -27.80 -12.23
N LYS A 278 35.35 -26.53 -11.99
CA LYS A 278 36.71 -26.15 -11.62
C LYS A 278 37.00 -26.44 -10.15
N ASN A 279 35.97 -26.41 -9.31
CA ASN A 279 36.04 -26.72 -7.90
C ASN A 279 34.82 -27.54 -7.48
N ASP A 280 35.02 -28.82 -7.13
CA ASP A 280 33.95 -29.74 -6.73
C ASP A 280 33.35 -29.47 -5.34
N LYS A 281 33.91 -28.53 -4.57
CA LYS A 281 33.35 -28.08 -3.28
C LYS A 281 32.63 -26.74 -3.36
N ALA A 282 32.84 -25.98 -4.43
CA ALA A 282 32.21 -24.67 -4.61
C ALA A 282 30.68 -24.76 -4.49
N LYS A 283 30.04 -23.82 -3.82
CA LYS A 283 28.58 -23.73 -3.82
C LYS A 283 28.14 -22.48 -4.56
N PHE A 284 26.83 -22.35 -4.79
CA PHE A 284 26.30 -21.10 -5.32
C PHE A 284 25.06 -20.63 -4.58
N ILE A 285 24.87 -19.30 -4.59
CA ILE A 285 23.71 -18.59 -4.07
C ILE A 285 23.01 -17.91 -5.23
N VAL A 286 21.68 -17.88 -5.21
CA VAL A 286 20.89 -17.10 -6.17
C VAL A 286 20.10 -16.05 -5.41
N THR A 287 20.13 -14.81 -5.88
CA THR A 287 19.45 -13.70 -5.22
C THR A 287 18.86 -12.69 -6.20
N GLY A 288 17.93 -11.89 -5.69
CA GLY A 288 17.37 -10.76 -6.41
C GLY A 288 16.34 -10.02 -5.57
N HIS A 289 16.07 -8.78 -5.98
CA HIS A 289 15.09 -7.88 -5.39
C HIS A 289 13.92 -7.69 -6.37
N SER A 290 12.69 -7.58 -5.86
CA SER A 290 11.49 -7.35 -6.68
C SER A 290 11.32 -8.45 -7.75
N LEU A 291 11.12 -8.09 -9.03
CA LEU A 291 11.17 -9.00 -10.19
C LEU A 291 12.42 -9.91 -10.18
N GLY A 292 13.59 -9.40 -9.80
CA GLY A 292 14.81 -10.18 -9.70
C GLY A 292 14.70 -11.30 -8.66
N GLY A 293 13.93 -11.09 -7.58
CA GLY A 293 13.60 -12.12 -6.60
C GLY A 293 12.76 -13.24 -7.21
N ALA A 294 11.80 -12.91 -8.08
CA ALA A 294 11.03 -13.93 -8.80
C ALA A 294 11.90 -14.78 -9.73
N LEU A 295 12.86 -14.15 -10.43
CA LEU A 295 13.83 -14.85 -11.26
C LEU A 295 14.78 -15.73 -10.44
N ALA A 296 15.19 -15.24 -9.27
CA ALA A 296 16.11 -15.95 -8.38
C ALA A 296 15.54 -17.28 -7.87
N ILE A 297 14.24 -17.35 -7.54
CA ILE A 297 13.59 -18.61 -7.15
C ILE A 297 13.13 -19.45 -8.35
N LEU A 298 12.81 -18.82 -9.48
CA LEU A 298 12.42 -19.53 -10.69
C LEU A 298 13.62 -20.26 -11.34
N PHE A 299 14.83 -19.71 -11.23
CA PHE A 299 16.04 -20.35 -11.74
C PHE A 299 16.26 -21.79 -11.21
N PRO A 300 16.33 -22.04 -9.88
CA PRO A 300 16.43 -23.39 -9.35
C PRO A 300 15.16 -24.22 -9.59
N ALA A 301 13.98 -23.62 -9.69
CA ALA A 301 12.77 -24.34 -10.07
C ALA A 301 12.90 -24.97 -11.47
N ILE A 302 13.45 -24.23 -12.45
CA ILE A 302 13.70 -24.75 -13.80
C ILE A 302 14.88 -25.72 -13.83
N LEU A 303 15.89 -25.56 -12.97
CA LEU A 303 16.93 -26.60 -12.78
C LEU A 303 16.29 -27.93 -12.32
N ALA A 304 15.40 -27.89 -11.32
CA ALA A 304 14.69 -29.06 -10.83
C ALA A 304 13.79 -29.67 -11.91
N TYR A 305 13.04 -28.83 -12.62
CA TYR A 305 12.18 -29.25 -13.73
C TYR A 305 12.98 -29.94 -14.86
N HIS A 306 14.21 -29.50 -15.13
CA HIS A 306 15.11 -30.13 -16.10
C HIS A 306 15.92 -31.32 -15.54
N GLY A 307 15.75 -31.67 -14.26
CA GLY A 307 16.47 -32.76 -13.60
C GLY A 307 17.97 -32.49 -13.43
N GLU A 308 18.36 -31.25 -13.18
CA GLU A 308 19.75 -30.84 -12.93
C GLU A 308 20.14 -31.02 -11.45
N THR A 309 19.89 -32.22 -10.90
CA THR A 309 20.04 -32.53 -9.46
C THR A 309 21.45 -32.27 -8.95
N SER A 310 22.49 -32.63 -9.70
CA SER A 310 23.89 -32.41 -9.30
C SER A 310 24.26 -30.94 -9.15
N MET A 311 23.56 -30.05 -9.85
CA MET A 311 23.71 -28.61 -9.60
C MET A 311 22.93 -28.21 -8.34
N LEU A 312 21.71 -28.69 -8.16
CA LEU A 312 20.91 -28.35 -6.99
C LEU A 312 21.56 -28.81 -5.67
N GLU A 313 22.27 -29.93 -5.66
CA GLU A 313 23.08 -30.37 -4.52
C GLU A 313 24.19 -29.38 -4.13
N ARG A 314 24.56 -28.48 -5.06
CA ARG A 314 25.58 -27.43 -4.87
C ARG A 314 24.96 -26.04 -4.61
N LEU A 315 23.63 -25.95 -4.52
CA LEU A 315 22.92 -24.73 -4.16
C LEU A 315 23.00 -24.51 -2.65
N ASP A 316 23.68 -23.45 -2.22
CA ASP A 316 23.77 -23.10 -0.80
C ASP A 316 22.50 -22.41 -0.30
N GLY A 317 21.88 -21.56 -1.12
CA GLY A 317 20.66 -20.86 -0.75
C GLY A 317 20.08 -19.95 -1.83
N VAL A 318 18.83 -19.58 -1.61
CA VAL A 318 18.09 -18.60 -2.41
C VAL A 318 17.54 -17.55 -1.45
N TYR A 319 18.04 -16.32 -1.58
CA TYR A 319 17.65 -15.21 -0.73
C TYR A 319 16.97 -14.15 -1.58
N THR A 320 15.69 -13.88 -1.33
CA THR A 320 14.91 -12.94 -2.14
C THR A 320 14.32 -11.84 -1.28
N PHE A 321 14.18 -10.66 -1.88
CA PHE A 321 13.77 -9.44 -1.18
C PHE A 321 12.63 -8.78 -1.93
N GLY A 322 11.49 -8.58 -1.28
CA GLY A 322 10.32 -8.01 -1.95
C GLY A 322 9.80 -8.89 -3.10
N GLN A 323 10.00 -10.20 -3.04
CA GLN A 323 9.64 -11.15 -4.10
C GLN A 323 8.12 -11.22 -4.33
N PRO A 324 7.61 -11.02 -5.56
CA PRO A 324 6.19 -11.23 -5.87
C PRO A 324 5.82 -12.73 -5.89
N ARG A 325 4.53 -13.04 -5.97
CA ARG A 325 4.10 -14.45 -6.08
C ARG A 325 4.42 -15.00 -7.47
N VAL A 326 5.14 -16.13 -7.51
CA VAL A 326 5.69 -16.68 -8.76
C VAL A 326 4.78 -17.73 -9.40
N GLY A 327 4.03 -18.49 -8.61
CA GLY A 327 3.17 -19.56 -9.10
C GLY A 327 1.98 -19.86 -8.19
N ASN A 328 1.21 -20.87 -8.56
CA ASN A 328 0.07 -21.34 -7.78
C ASN A 328 0.49 -22.32 -6.67
N GLU A 329 -0.51 -22.85 -5.95
CA GLU A 329 -0.27 -23.83 -4.89
C GLU A 329 0.47 -25.09 -5.34
N GLN A 330 0.25 -25.55 -6.59
CA GLN A 330 0.95 -26.72 -7.12
C GLN A 330 2.43 -26.44 -7.36
N PHE A 331 2.77 -25.24 -7.83
CA PHE A 331 4.16 -24.78 -7.91
C PHE A 331 4.79 -24.70 -6.52
N GLY A 332 4.04 -24.22 -5.53
CA GLY A 332 4.47 -24.22 -4.12
C GLY A 332 4.83 -25.63 -3.64
N LYS A 333 3.94 -26.62 -3.86
CA LYS A 333 4.18 -28.02 -3.49
C LYS A 333 5.40 -28.61 -4.19
N PHE A 334 5.54 -28.38 -5.50
CA PHE A 334 6.71 -28.83 -6.26
C PHE A 334 8.02 -28.31 -5.65
N MET A 335 8.05 -27.06 -5.22
CA MET A 335 9.23 -26.46 -4.60
C MET A 335 9.44 -26.91 -3.15
N GLU A 336 8.37 -27.08 -2.39
CA GLU A 336 8.43 -27.69 -1.04
C GLU A 336 9.02 -29.10 -1.09
N ASP A 337 8.72 -29.90 -2.12
CA ASP A 337 9.36 -31.19 -2.33
C ASP A 337 10.89 -31.06 -2.53
N GLN A 338 11.36 -29.99 -3.20
CA GLN A 338 12.80 -29.75 -3.35
C GLN A 338 13.46 -29.34 -2.02
N ILE A 339 12.75 -28.57 -1.20
CA ILE A 339 13.19 -28.20 0.16
C ILE A 339 13.31 -29.47 1.02
N ASN A 340 12.27 -30.31 1.04
CA ASN A 340 12.21 -31.54 1.84
C ASN A 340 13.27 -32.56 1.40
N ASN A 341 13.62 -32.59 0.12
CA ASN A 341 14.69 -33.44 -0.43
C ASN A 341 16.10 -32.82 -0.28
N ASN A 342 16.23 -31.72 0.47
CA ASN A 342 17.50 -31.03 0.71
C ASN A 342 18.20 -30.50 -0.56
N LEU A 343 17.44 -30.29 -1.64
CA LEU A 343 17.90 -29.69 -2.89
C LEU A 343 17.71 -28.15 -2.90
N LEU A 344 17.02 -27.63 -1.89
CA LEU A 344 16.82 -26.20 -1.64
C LEU A 344 16.89 -25.89 -0.13
N PRO A 345 18.05 -26.08 0.53
CA PRO A 345 18.16 -26.09 1.99
C PRO A 345 17.94 -24.72 2.65
N ASN A 346 18.23 -23.61 1.97
CA ASN A 346 18.11 -22.25 2.51
C ASN A 346 17.33 -21.32 1.56
N TYR A 347 16.01 -21.48 1.49
CA TYR A 347 15.15 -20.53 0.80
C TYR A 347 14.49 -19.57 1.79
N TYR A 348 14.91 -18.31 1.74
CA TYR A 348 14.36 -17.24 2.57
C TYR A 348 13.79 -16.12 1.72
N ARG A 349 12.48 -15.92 1.85
CA ARG A 349 11.78 -14.78 1.27
C ARG A 349 11.67 -13.68 2.32
N THR A 350 12.46 -12.63 2.15
CA THR A 350 12.46 -11.48 3.06
C THR A 350 11.40 -10.46 2.63
N VAL A 351 10.52 -10.08 3.56
CA VAL A 351 9.43 -9.12 3.33
C VAL A 351 9.47 -8.02 4.38
N TYR A 352 9.55 -6.77 3.92
CA TYR A 352 9.55 -5.61 4.82
C TYR A 352 8.17 -4.93 4.88
N CYS A 353 7.69 -4.73 6.10
CA CYS A 353 6.51 -3.95 6.49
C CYS A 353 5.33 -4.08 5.50
N ASN A 354 4.96 -2.99 4.83
CA ASN A 354 3.82 -2.90 3.91
C ASN A 354 4.23 -2.96 2.44
N ASP A 355 5.41 -3.50 2.11
CA ASP A 355 5.86 -3.66 0.72
C ASP A 355 4.75 -4.24 -0.18
N ILE A 356 4.37 -3.49 -1.20
CA ILE A 356 3.30 -3.89 -2.12
C ILE A 356 3.63 -5.14 -2.93
N VAL A 357 4.90 -5.38 -3.29
CA VAL A 357 5.28 -6.38 -4.31
C VAL A 357 5.08 -7.82 -3.86
N PRO A 358 5.45 -8.24 -2.64
CA PRO A 358 5.12 -9.57 -2.13
C PRO A 358 3.62 -9.88 -2.02
N ARG A 359 2.77 -8.88 -2.20
CA ARG A 359 1.32 -9.00 -2.08
C ARG A 359 0.63 -9.07 -3.44
N VAL A 360 1.39 -9.07 -4.53
CA VAL A 360 0.91 -9.23 -5.92
C VAL A 360 1.60 -10.42 -6.63
N PRO A 361 0.90 -11.07 -7.58
CA PRO A 361 -0.55 -11.10 -7.75
C PRO A 361 -1.28 -11.48 -6.45
N SER A 362 -2.57 -11.13 -6.32
CA SER A 362 -3.32 -11.41 -5.08
C SER A 362 -3.38 -12.91 -4.75
N ASP A 363 -3.47 -13.26 -3.48
CA ASP A 363 -3.84 -14.62 -3.05
C ASP A 363 -5.36 -14.64 -2.77
N ASN A 364 -6.11 -15.06 -3.79
CA ASN A 364 -7.54 -15.29 -3.73
C ASN A 364 -7.95 -16.36 -4.76
N SER A 365 -9.22 -16.76 -4.74
CA SER A 365 -9.78 -17.76 -5.66
C SER A 365 -9.80 -17.32 -7.13
N VAL A 366 -9.42 -16.08 -7.44
CA VAL A 366 -9.40 -15.53 -8.78
C VAL A 366 -8.03 -15.70 -9.43
N THR A 367 -6.98 -15.25 -8.74
CA THR A 367 -5.62 -15.23 -9.28
C THR A 367 -4.84 -16.51 -8.93
N GLU A 368 -5.22 -17.23 -7.87
CA GLU A 368 -4.64 -18.53 -7.44
C GLU A 368 -3.13 -18.55 -7.14
N PHE A 369 -2.44 -17.42 -7.28
CA PHE A 369 -1.02 -17.28 -6.95
C PHE A 369 -0.81 -17.33 -5.44
N LYS A 370 0.21 -18.09 -5.02
CA LYS A 370 0.56 -18.28 -3.61
C LYS A 370 2.07 -18.20 -3.42
N HIS A 371 2.46 -17.76 -2.22
CA HIS A 371 3.81 -17.98 -1.74
C HIS A 371 3.94 -19.38 -1.13
N PHE A 372 5.17 -19.85 -1.02
CA PHE A 372 5.59 -21.08 -0.35
C PHE A 372 6.92 -20.82 0.35
N GLY A 373 7.35 -21.77 1.19
CA GLY A 373 8.60 -21.69 1.94
C GLY A 373 8.61 -20.59 3.02
N THR A 374 9.79 -20.37 3.60
CA THR A 374 9.98 -19.54 4.79
C THR A 374 9.90 -18.03 4.46
N CYS A 375 9.01 -17.29 5.14
CA CYS A 375 8.96 -15.82 5.07
C CYS A 375 9.68 -15.19 6.27
N ALA A 376 10.78 -14.49 6.01
CA ALA A 376 11.45 -13.63 6.99
C ALA A 376 10.78 -12.24 6.96
N TYR A 377 9.78 -12.03 7.82
CA TYR A 377 9.01 -10.79 7.86
C TYR A 377 9.57 -9.79 8.86
N PHE A 378 9.78 -8.55 8.41
CA PHE A 378 10.22 -7.43 9.24
C PHE A 378 9.10 -6.40 9.39
N ASN A 379 8.85 -5.92 10.61
CA ASN A 379 7.93 -4.80 10.83
C ASN A 379 8.62 -3.44 10.62
N SER A 380 7.88 -2.33 10.80
CA SER A 380 8.40 -0.96 10.64
C SER A 380 9.45 -0.52 11.69
N PHE A 381 9.77 -1.40 12.64
CA PHE A 381 10.86 -1.24 13.61
C PHE A 381 12.07 -2.14 13.29
N PHE A 382 12.10 -2.79 12.12
CA PHE A 382 13.09 -3.79 11.74
C PHE A 382 13.17 -5.00 12.68
N LYS A 383 12.10 -5.32 13.42
CA LYS A 383 12.01 -6.58 14.16
C LYS A 383 11.58 -7.69 13.21
N GLY A 384 12.50 -8.64 12.96
CA GLY A 384 12.29 -9.80 12.10
C GLY A 384 11.61 -10.96 12.82
N LYS A 385 10.77 -11.71 12.11
CA LYS A 385 10.21 -12.99 12.55
C LYS A 385 9.94 -13.92 11.38
N THR A 386 10.00 -15.22 11.62
CA THR A 386 9.62 -16.24 10.64
C THR A 386 8.11 -16.43 10.67
N VAL A 387 7.47 -16.37 9.51
CA VAL A 387 6.04 -16.60 9.31
C VAL A 387 5.78 -17.40 8.03
N ASP A 388 4.61 -18.01 7.90
CA ASP A 388 4.21 -18.66 6.64
C ASP A 388 3.88 -17.62 5.55
N GLU A 389 3.21 -16.52 5.93
CA GLU A 389 2.86 -15.43 5.04
C GLU A 389 2.89 -14.08 5.77
N ALA A 390 3.26 -13.02 5.04
CA ALA A 390 3.32 -11.67 5.60
C ALA A 390 1.92 -11.18 6.05
N PRO A 391 1.83 -10.38 7.13
CA PRO A 391 0.59 -9.70 7.50
C PRO A 391 0.02 -8.90 6.33
N ASN A 392 -1.30 -8.81 6.23
CA ASN A 392 -1.98 -8.20 5.09
C ASN A 392 -1.55 -8.82 3.75
N LYS A 393 -1.83 -10.12 3.55
CA LYS A 393 -1.42 -10.88 2.36
C LYS A 393 -1.82 -10.26 1.01
N ASN A 394 -2.88 -9.43 1.00
CA ASN A 394 -3.40 -8.72 -0.17
C ASN A 394 -3.39 -7.21 0.09
N TYR A 395 -2.55 -6.47 -0.63
CA TYR A 395 -2.27 -5.05 -0.33
C TYR A 395 -3.52 -4.15 -0.31
N PHE A 396 -4.47 -4.38 -1.21
CA PHE A 396 -5.66 -3.54 -1.40
C PHE A 396 -6.80 -3.80 -0.40
N SER A 397 -6.53 -4.49 0.71
CA SER A 397 -7.51 -4.66 1.79
C SER A 397 -7.84 -3.32 2.47
N ILE A 398 -9.13 -2.96 2.51
CA ILE A 398 -9.64 -1.72 3.14
C ILE A 398 -9.35 -1.71 4.65
N LEU A 399 -9.42 -2.88 5.31
CA LEU A 399 -9.14 -3.02 6.75
C LEU A 399 -7.72 -2.58 7.13
N TRP A 400 -6.77 -2.66 6.19
CA TRP A 400 -5.37 -2.32 6.40
C TRP A 400 -5.02 -0.91 5.92
N LEU A 401 -5.98 -0.13 5.41
CA LEU A 401 -5.71 1.23 4.91
C LEU A 401 -5.12 2.14 6.00
N ILE A 402 -5.76 2.18 7.17
CA ILE A 402 -5.32 3.01 8.31
C ILE A 402 -3.95 2.54 8.85
N PRO A 403 -3.75 1.24 9.18
CA PRO A 403 -2.43 0.75 9.60
C PRO A 403 -1.29 1.04 8.62
N LYS A 404 -1.55 1.02 7.30
CA LYS A 404 -0.54 1.36 6.28
C LYS A 404 -0.14 2.83 6.34
N ILE A 405 -1.12 3.73 6.47
CA ILE A 405 -0.87 5.18 6.60
C ILE A 405 -0.08 5.46 7.88
N ILE A 406 -0.47 4.84 9.01
CA ILE A 406 0.25 4.99 10.29
C ILE A 406 1.71 4.55 10.15
N ASN A 407 1.94 3.36 9.56
CA ASN A 407 3.31 2.89 9.31
C ASN A 407 4.09 3.83 8.39
N SER A 408 3.45 4.41 7.36
CA SER A 408 4.12 5.33 6.43
C SER A 408 4.55 6.63 7.11
N ILE A 409 3.68 7.17 8.00
CA ILE A 409 4.02 8.33 8.83
C ILE A 409 5.17 7.99 9.78
N TRP A 410 5.11 6.82 10.44
CA TRP A 410 6.17 6.37 11.34
C TRP A 410 7.50 6.20 10.59
N GLU A 411 7.51 5.57 9.42
CA GLU A 411 8.70 5.38 8.61
C GLU A 411 9.31 6.72 8.15
N LEU A 412 8.47 7.69 7.80
CA LEU A 412 8.93 9.06 7.51
C LEU A 412 9.60 9.68 8.73
N ILE A 413 8.99 9.63 9.92
CA ILE A 413 9.59 10.17 11.15
C ILE A 413 10.92 9.48 11.45
N ARG A 414 10.90 8.15 11.40
CA ARG A 414 12.05 7.28 11.67
C ARG A 414 13.22 7.59 10.73
N SER A 415 12.96 7.92 9.46
CA SER A 415 14.00 8.28 8.48
C SER A 415 14.90 9.46 8.90
N PHE A 416 14.42 10.35 9.79
CA PHE A 416 15.20 11.47 10.31
C PHE A 416 16.03 11.12 11.56
N ILE A 417 15.64 10.07 12.29
CA ILE A 417 16.27 9.68 13.55
C ILE A 417 17.13 8.40 13.46
N LYS A 418 17.01 7.61 12.38
CA LYS A 418 17.78 6.36 12.16
C LYS A 418 19.27 6.51 12.46
N GLY A 419 19.89 7.58 11.96
CA GLY A 419 21.31 7.85 12.16
C GLY A 419 21.72 8.06 13.62
N CYS A 420 20.79 8.53 14.47
CA CYS A 420 21.02 8.72 15.89
C CYS A 420 20.78 7.43 16.70
N VAL A 421 19.88 6.57 16.23
CA VAL A 421 19.46 5.35 16.95
C VAL A 421 20.41 4.18 16.68
N TRP A 422 20.79 3.99 15.42
CA TRP A 422 21.59 2.82 14.99
C TRP A 422 23.00 3.18 14.49
N GLY A 423 23.34 4.47 14.46
CA GLY A 423 24.64 4.97 14.00
C GLY A 423 24.58 5.61 12.61
N SER A 424 25.66 6.31 12.24
CA SER A 424 25.75 7.11 11.01
C SER A 424 25.42 6.31 9.74
N ASP A 425 25.75 5.02 9.73
CA ASP A 425 25.59 4.13 8.57
C ASP A 425 24.14 3.73 8.30
N TYR A 426 23.21 4.10 9.19
CA TYR A 426 21.77 3.94 9.00
C TYR A 426 21.09 5.24 8.58
N LYS A 427 21.85 6.33 8.45
CA LYS A 427 21.29 7.62 8.03
C LYS A 427 20.69 7.48 6.64
N GLU A 428 19.42 7.85 6.53
CA GLU A 428 18.69 7.77 5.28
C GLU A 428 19.00 8.97 4.38
N THR A 429 19.04 8.75 3.07
CA THR A 429 19.33 9.79 2.09
C THR A 429 18.18 10.80 1.98
N GLY A 430 18.48 12.04 1.59
CA GLY A 430 17.44 13.05 1.37
C GLY A 430 16.45 12.66 0.27
N LEU A 431 16.89 11.91 -0.74
CA LEU A 431 16.03 11.41 -1.81
C LEU A 431 15.04 10.37 -1.30
N MET A 432 15.47 9.44 -0.44
CA MET A 432 14.58 8.46 0.17
C MET A 432 13.59 9.12 1.14
N GLN A 433 14.02 10.12 1.91
CA GLN A 433 13.13 10.93 2.74
C GLN A 433 12.05 11.64 1.90
N LEU A 434 12.44 12.24 0.76
CA LEU A 434 11.50 12.87 -0.18
C LEU A 434 10.51 11.83 -0.74
N LEU A 435 10.98 10.64 -1.10
CA LEU A 435 10.11 9.55 -1.57
C LEU A 435 9.08 9.17 -0.51
N ARG A 436 9.47 9.08 0.78
CA ARG A 436 8.53 8.82 1.89
C ARG A 436 7.49 9.93 2.05
N VAL A 437 7.86 11.20 1.82
CA VAL A 437 6.91 12.34 1.82
C VAL A 437 5.91 12.21 0.68
N VAL A 438 6.38 11.99 -0.55
CA VAL A 438 5.52 11.92 -1.75
C VAL A 438 4.58 10.72 -1.70
N CYS A 439 5.04 9.59 -1.16
CA CYS A 439 4.28 8.34 -1.09
C CYS A 439 3.51 8.13 0.23
N LEU A 440 3.30 9.18 1.05
CA LEU A 440 2.63 9.06 2.36
C LEU A 440 1.23 8.42 2.26
N LEU A 441 0.49 8.72 1.19
CA LEU A 441 -0.85 8.17 0.92
C LEU A 441 -0.81 6.78 0.24
N PHE A 442 0.34 6.39 -0.31
CA PHE A 442 0.58 5.12 -1.00
C PHE A 442 1.52 4.24 -0.17
N GLY A 443 1.11 3.98 1.07
CA GLY A 443 1.92 3.30 2.07
C GLY A 443 2.32 1.89 1.67
N GLY A 444 3.61 1.71 1.34
CA GLY A 444 4.17 0.44 0.87
C GLY A 444 5.16 0.59 -0.29
N VAL A 445 5.07 1.67 -1.08
CA VAL A 445 6.02 1.94 -2.17
C VAL A 445 7.44 2.22 -1.63
N PRO A 446 7.66 3.11 -0.64
CA PRO A 446 9.00 3.30 -0.08
C PRO A 446 9.54 2.04 0.61
N ALA A 447 8.65 1.27 1.26
CA ALA A 447 8.99 0.01 1.90
C ALA A 447 9.48 -1.07 0.91
N HIS A 448 9.21 -0.92 -0.38
CA HIS A 448 9.75 -1.78 -1.43
C HIS A 448 11.19 -1.42 -1.81
N CYS A 449 11.74 -0.28 -1.39
CA CYS A 449 13.07 0.13 -1.82
C CYS A 449 14.17 -0.68 -1.10
N PRO A 450 15.29 -1.00 -1.78
CA PRO A 450 16.41 -1.73 -1.20
C PRO A 450 16.93 -1.26 0.17
N PRO A 451 17.04 0.06 0.50
CA PRO A 451 17.52 0.50 1.80
C PRO A 451 16.84 -0.15 3.02
N ASP A 452 15.51 -0.33 2.99
CA ASP A 452 14.78 -0.95 4.10
C ASP A 452 15.09 -2.46 4.20
N TYR A 453 15.39 -3.13 3.09
CA TYR A 453 15.86 -4.52 3.09
C TYR A 453 17.30 -4.68 3.56
N VAL A 454 18.19 -3.76 3.17
CA VAL A 454 19.57 -3.71 3.67
C VAL A 454 19.54 -3.59 5.19
N ASP A 455 18.79 -2.63 5.72
CA ASP A 455 18.67 -2.43 7.16
C ASP A 455 18.02 -3.62 7.88
N SER A 456 17.02 -4.26 7.25
CA SER A 456 16.39 -5.47 7.78
C SER A 456 17.40 -6.60 7.97
N THR A 457 18.27 -6.86 6.98
CA THR A 457 19.30 -7.91 7.11
C THR A 457 20.37 -7.56 8.14
N ARG A 458 20.76 -6.29 8.26
CA ARG A 458 21.75 -5.84 9.25
C ARG A 458 21.24 -5.95 10.68
N LEU A 459 19.98 -5.58 10.90
CA LEU A 459 19.32 -5.56 12.21
C LEU A 459 18.59 -6.87 12.56
N ALA A 460 18.67 -7.88 11.69
CA ALA A 460 18.13 -9.20 11.96
C ALA A 460 18.77 -9.82 13.21
N SER A 461 18.00 -10.62 13.94
CA SER A 461 18.57 -11.51 14.97
C SER A 461 19.33 -12.65 14.29
N THR A 462 20.37 -13.16 14.96
CA THR A 462 21.14 -14.32 14.48
C THR A 462 20.30 -15.60 14.38
N GLU A 463 19.18 -15.67 15.09
CA GLU A 463 18.25 -16.81 15.06
C GLU A 463 17.36 -16.82 13.81
N LEU A 464 17.14 -15.67 13.16
CA LEU A 464 16.17 -15.55 12.06
C LEU A 464 16.57 -16.37 10.82
N TYR A 465 17.87 -16.46 10.54
CA TYR A 465 18.43 -17.07 9.33
C TYR A 465 19.26 -18.35 9.60
N GLY A 466 18.98 -19.07 10.70
CA GLY A 466 19.74 -20.25 11.12
C GLY A 466 19.23 -21.60 10.59
N THR A 467 20.15 -22.52 10.30
CA THR A 467 19.86 -23.94 10.00
C THR A 467 19.61 -24.70 11.30
N GLY A 468 18.35 -24.96 11.67
CA GLY A 468 18.06 -25.79 12.84
C GLY A 468 16.73 -25.48 13.52
N GLY A 469 15.64 -25.75 12.83
CA GLY A 469 14.30 -25.66 13.39
C GLY A 469 13.31 -26.43 12.54
N SER A 470 13.33 -27.76 12.61
CA SER A 470 12.05 -28.45 12.51
C SER A 470 11.20 -27.90 13.65
N SER A 471 10.24 -27.02 13.35
CA SER A 471 9.20 -26.67 14.29
C SER A 471 8.25 -27.87 14.42
N THR A 472 8.75 -28.93 15.05
CA THR A 472 7.95 -29.77 15.94
C THR A 472 7.73 -29.02 17.25
N GLU A 473 7.20 -27.81 17.17
CA GLU A 473 6.46 -27.18 18.25
C GLU A 473 5.04 -26.98 17.73
N GLY A 474 4.10 -27.42 18.55
CA GLY A 474 2.80 -27.89 18.11
C GLY A 474 2.04 -26.92 17.21
N LYS A 475 1.19 -27.53 16.37
CA LYS A 475 -0.06 -26.96 15.84
C LYS A 475 -0.81 -26.23 16.96
N THR A 476 -0.41 -25.00 17.27
CA THR A 476 -1.14 -24.11 18.14
C THR A 476 -2.18 -23.47 17.25
N LYS A 477 -3.39 -24.03 17.33
CA LYS A 477 -4.62 -23.40 16.87
C LYS A 477 -4.54 -21.89 17.12
N ASN A 478 -4.73 -21.11 16.07
CA ASN A 478 -5.04 -19.67 16.05
C ASN A 478 -5.48 -19.12 17.42
N LYS A 479 -4.52 -18.66 18.22
CA LYS A 479 -4.79 -18.01 19.51
C LYS A 479 -4.04 -16.69 19.71
N TRP A 480 -3.64 -16.03 18.63
CA TRP A 480 -2.83 -14.80 18.69
C TRP A 480 -3.38 -13.65 17.84
N ALA A 481 -4.70 -13.45 17.88
CA ALA A 481 -5.32 -12.17 17.51
C ALA A 481 -5.42 -11.20 18.72
N THR A 482 -4.77 -11.53 19.85
CA THR A 482 -4.96 -10.84 21.15
C THR A 482 -3.67 -10.43 21.86
N GLU A 483 -2.54 -10.30 21.15
CA GLU A 483 -1.37 -9.59 21.69
C GLU A 483 -1.19 -8.26 20.95
N LEU A 484 -2.09 -7.35 21.28
CA LEU A 484 -1.94 -5.91 21.11
C LEU A 484 -1.61 -5.34 22.50
N ASP A 485 -0.36 -5.52 22.94
CA ASP A 485 0.23 -4.65 23.95
C ASP A 485 1.71 -4.47 23.65
N PRO A 486 2.07 -3.26 23.20
CA PRO A 486 2.23 -2.13 24.12
C PRO A 486 1.41 -0.92 23.64
N LEU A 487 0.09 -0.93 23.86
CA LEU A 487 -0.78 0.19 23.45
C LEU A 487 -0.78 1.33 24.48
N VAL A 488 -0.34 1.08 25.72
CA VAL A 488 -0.42 2.08 26.80
C VAL A 488 0.68 3.15 26.69
N ASP A 489 1.90 2.82 26.23
CA ASP A 489 2.98 3.80 26.01
C ASP A 489 2.99 4.40 24.58
N HIS A 490 2.49 3.68 23.58
CA HIS A 490 2.48 4.16 22.19
C HIS A 490 1.41 5.22 21.92
N ASN A 491 0.36 5.28 22.74
CA ASN A 491 -0.74 6.20 22.52
C ASN A 491 -0.37 7.65 22.87
N CYS A 492 0.46 7.84 23.90
CA CYS A 492 1.03 9.15 24.22
C CYS A 492 1.96 9.64 23.10
N LEU A 493 2.83 8.77 22.61
CA LEU A 493 3.71 9.05 21.47
C LEU A 493 2.91 9.34 20.19
N LEU A 494 1.87 8.56 19.90
CA LEU A 494 0.97 8.74 18.76
C LEU A 494 0.19 10.06 18.84
N GLN A 495 -0.28 10.46 20.03
CA GLN A 495 -0.91 11.76 20.25
C GLN A 495 0.09 12.91 20.09
N ILE A 496 1.35 12.76 20.54
CA ILE A 496 2.42 13.75 20.33
C ILE A 496 2.72 13.87 18.83
N ILE A 497 2.86 12.76 18.11
CA ILE A 497 3.08 12.71 16.67
C ILE A 497 1.92 13.36 15.92
N LEU A 498 0.67 12.98 16.22
CA LEU A 498 -0.51 13.58 15.59
C LEU A 498 -0.60 15.09 15.85
N LYS A 499 -0.23 15.57 17.04
CA LYS A 499 -0.15 17.02 17.33
C LYS A 499 0.92 17.72 16.52
N LEU A 500 2.10 17.11 16.34
CA LEU A 500 3.18 17.67 15.52
C LEU A 500 2.79 17.77 14.04
N PHE A 501 2.05 16.78 13.52
CA PHE A 501 1.62 16.73 12.12
C PHE A 501 0.20 17.27 11.88
N ALA A 502 -0.53 17.70 12.91
CA ALA A 502 -1.91 18.17 12.78
C ALA A 502 -2.05 19.30 11.77
N LYS A 503 -1.17 20.31 11.85
CA LYS A 503 -1.15 21.43 10.91
C LYS A 503 -0.79 20.98 9.48
N PRO A 504 0.34 20.27 9.24
CA PRO A 504 0.65 19.72 7.92
C PRO A 504 -0.46 18.86 7.30
N LEU A 505 -1.06 17.95 8.08
CA LEU A 505 -2.12 17.05 7.61
C LEU A 505 -3.39 17.83 7.23
N LYS A 506 -3.72 18.86 8.01
CA LYS A 506 -4.83 19.77 7.72
C LYS A 506 -4.59 20.58 6.44
N TRP A 507 -3.37 21.07 6.23
CA TRP A 507 -2.96 21.74 4.98
C TRP A 507 -3.04 20.80 3.77
N LEU A 508 -2.58 19.56 3.92
CA LEU A 508 -2.69 18.53 2.88
C LEU A 508 -4.15 18.23 2.55
N GLY A 509 -5.00 18.04 3.56
CA GLY A 509 -6.43 17.86 3.40
C GLY A 509 -7.07 19.03 2.64
N TYR A 510 -6.71 20.28 2.99
CA TYR A 510 -7.16 21.46 2.26
C TYR A 510 -6.71 21.46 0.80
N ALA A 511 -5.45 21.13 0.51
CA ALA A 511 -4.92 21.11 -0.85
C ALA A 511 -5.65 20.06 -1.71
N ILE A 512 -5.83 18.84 -1.18
CA ILE A 512 -6.55 17.75 -1.86
C ILE A 512 -8.00 18.16 -2.11
N GLN A 513 -8.70 18.68 -1.10
CA GLN A 513 -10.10 19.08 -1.24
C GLN A 513 -10.28 20.24 -2.21
N GLN A 514 -9.37 21.23 -2.23
CA GLN A 514 -9.38 22.28 -3.24
C GLN A 514 -9.21 21.71 -4.65
N TRP A 515 -8.25 20.80 -4.84
CA TRP A 515 -7.96 20.22 -6.14
C TRP A 515 -9.11 19.36 -6.68
N LEU A 516 -9.72 18.54 -5.81
CA LEU A 516 -10.88 17.74 -6.17
C LEU A 516 -12.11 18.61 -6.49
N ASN A 517 -12.35 19.67 -5.72
CA ASN A 517 -13.43 20.61 -6.03
C ASN A 517 -13.19 21.37 -7.33
N LEU A 518 -11.93 21.70 -7.65
CA LEU A 518 -11.57 22.31 -8.93
C LEU A 518 -11.93 21.39 -10.09
N LEU A 519 -11.63 20.09 -9.97
CA LEU A 519 -12.03 19.10 -10.96
C LEU A 519 -13.56 18.96 -11.01
N HIS A 520 -14.23 18.84 -9.87
CA HIS A 520 -15.68 18.64 -9.78
C HIS A 520 -16.46 19.80 -10.43
N VAL A 521 -16.18 21.06 -10.04
CA VAL A 521 -16.88 22.24 -10.57
C VAL A 521 -16.63 22.45 -12.07
N ASN A 522 -15.51 21.97 -12.60
CA ASN A 522 -15.17 22.13 -14.01
C ASN A 522 -15.63 20.97 -14.91
N GLY A 523 -16.18 19.89 -14.35
CA GLY A 523 -16.65 18.73 -15.11
C GLY A 523 -15.56 17.68 -15.35
N GLY A 524 -14.68 17.48 -14.37
CA GLY A 524 -13.57 16.54 -14.41
C GLY A 524 -12.33 17.05 -15.15
N PHE A 525 -11.34 16.17 -15.34
CA PHE A 525 -10.04 16.52 -15.91
C PHE A 525 -10.15 17.08 -17.35
N LEU A 526 -10.96 16.44 -18.20
CA LEU A 526 -11.21 16.91 -19.56
C LEU A 526 -11.97 18.25 -19.57
N GLY A 527 -12.97 18.41 -18.71
CA GLY A 527 -13.72 19.65 -18.57
C GLY A 527 -12.85 20.83 -18.09
N LEU A 528 -11.89 20.56 -17.19
CA LEU A 528 -10.89 21.54 -16.77
C LEU A 528 -9.98 21.95 -17.93
N ILE A 529 -9.49 20.99 -18.73
CA ILE A 529 -8.65 21.26 -19.90
C ILE A 529 -9.37 22.12 -20.96
N PHE A 530 -10.64 21.81 -21.26
CA PHE A 530 -11.42 22.59 -22.24
C PHE A 530 -11.77 24.01 -21.76
N LYS A 531 -11.68 24.29 -20.46
CA LYS A 531 -12.05 25.58 -19.84
C LYS A 531 -10.85 26.41 -19.36
N ILE A 532 -9.64 26.08 -19.79
CA ILE A 532 -8.35 26.68 -19.36
C ILE A 532 -8.27 28.23 -19.48
N LEU A 533 -9.24 28.92 -20.09
CA LEU A 533 -9.30 30.38 -20.17
C LEU A 533 -10.50 31.04 -19.44
N ARG A 534 -11.35 30.27 -18.75
CA ARG A 534 -12.47 30.79 -17.92
C ARG A 534 -12.47 30.06 -16.58
N GLU A 535 -11.53 30.37 -15.72
CA GLU A 535 -11.45 29.76 -14.38
C GLU A 535 -12.69 30.08 -13.55
N LYS A 536 -13.32 29.04 -12.97
CA LYS A 536 -14.12 29.19 -11.75
C LYS A 536 -13.34 28.50 -10.64
N ILE A 537 -12.59 29.28 -9.88
CA ILE A 537 -12.01 28.82 -8.62
C ILE A 537 -13.20 28.55 -7.68
N PRO A 538 -13.35 27.31 -7.17
CA PRO A 538 -14.50 26.96 -6.35
C PRO A 538 -14.41 27.66 -4.99
N ASP A 539 -15.41 28.48 -4.68
CA ASP A 539 -15.54 29.18 -3.41
C ASP A 539 -16.11 28.25 -2.34
N ARG A 540 -15.39 28.13 -1.23
CA ARG A 540 -15.67 27.26 -0.08
C ARG A 540 -17.00 27.52 0.60
N ASN A 541 -17.54 28.73 0.47
CA ASN A 541 -18.78 29.12 1.13
C ASN A 541 -20.03 28.86 0.25
N THR A 542 -19.86 28.24 -0.91
CA THR A 542 -20.95 27.97 -1.85
C THR A 542 -21.50 26.56 -1.68
N SER A 543 -22.75 26.36 -2.08
CA SER A 543 -23.40 25.03 -2.08
C SER A 543 -22.74 24.02 -3.03
N LYS A 544 -21.89 24.49 -3.96
CA LYS A 544 -21.19 23.66 -4.94
C LYS A 544 -19.82 23.16 -4.46
N TYR A 545 -19.35 23.66 -3.31
CA TYR A 545 -18.09 23.22 -2.74
C TYR A 545 -18.34 22.08 -1.76
N LEU A 546 -17.89 20.89 -2.15
CA LEU A 546 -18.16 19.65 -1.42
C LEU A 546 -16.99 19.27 -0.51
N SER A 547 -17.31 18.58 0.58
CA SER A 547 -16.37 17.84 1.40
C SER A 547 -15.82 16.65 0.63
N ILE A 548 -14.74 16.04 1.13
CA ILE A 548 -14.23 14.79 0.56
C ILE A 548 -15.30 13.69 0.59
N VAL A 549 -16.18 13.69 1.60
CA VAL A 549 -17.30 12.74 1.69
C VAL A 549 -18.32 13.00 0.57
N GLY A 550 -18.68 14.25 0.32
CA GLY A 550 -19.55 14.65 -0.80
C GLY A 550 -18.92 14.45 -2.18
N LEU A 551 -17.59 14.50 -2.30
CA LEU A 551 -16.88 14.19 -3.54
C LEU A 551 -16.81 12.69 -3.83
N LEU A 552 -16.83 11.84 -2.79
CA LEU A 552 -16.86 10.38 -2.93
C LEU A 552 -18.26 9.85 -3.23
N ASP A 553 -19.29 10.55 -2.78
CA ASP A 553 -20.69 10.26 -3.06
C ASP A 553 -21.43 11.60 -3.26
N ASP A 554 -21.81 11.92 -4.49
CA ASP A 554 -22.44 13.19 -4.87
C ASP A 554 -23.98 13.13 -4.85
N ARG A 555 -24.57 12.03 -4.41
CA ARG A 555 -26.03 11.87 -4.37
C ARG A 555 -26.64 12.75 -3.28
N GLU A 556 -27.55 13.64 -3.67
CA GLU A 556 -28.26 14.54 -2.74
C GLU A 556 -29.77 14.24 -2.67
N LYS A 557 -30.33 13.55 -3.67
CA LYS A 557 -31.76 13.27 -3.75
C LYS A 557 -32.13 12.02 -2.96
N LEU A 558 -33.28 12.07 -2.30
CA LEU A 558 -33.92 10.89 -1.72
C LEU A 558 -34.50 10.03 -2.83
N GLU A 559 -34.43 8.71 -2.69
CA GLU A 559 -34.99 7.78 -3.68
C GLU A 559 -36.52 7.88 -3.73
N GLU A 560 -37.06 8.14 -4.92
CA GLU A 560 -38.52 8.27 -5.14
C GLU A 560 -39.28 6.97 -4.82
N ASN A 561 -38.59 5.83 -4.85
CA ASN A 561 -39.16 4.50 -4.58
C ASN A 561 -39.29 4.17 -3.08
N ILE A 562 -38.86 5.06 -2.18
CA ILE A 562 -38.98 4.91 -0.73
C ILE A 562 -39.89 6.04 -0.21
N PRO A 563 -41.22 5.86 -0.20
CA PRO A 563 -42.15 6.91 0.21
C PRO A 563 -42.11 7.15 1.73
N ILE A 564 -42.59 8.33 2.14
CA ILE A 564 -42.79 8.66 3.56
C ILE A 564 -43.79 7.65 4.16
N GLY A 565 -43.39 6.98 5.25
CA GLY A 565 -44.15 5.90 5.89
C GLY A 565 -43.62 4.49 5.59
N ASP A 566 -42.73 4.33 4.61
CA ASP A 566 -41.94 3.10 4.44
C ASP A 566 -40.94 2.95 5.59
N THR A 567 -40.80 1.75 6.13
CA THR A 567 -39.85 1.46 7.23
C THR A 567 -38.40 1.76 6.86
N ARG A 568 -38.07 1.80 5.56
CA ARG A 568 -36.74 2.14 5.04
C ARG A 568 -36.50 3.64 4.94
N TYR A 569 -37.55 4.47 4.99
CA TYR A 569 -37.43 5.92 4.78
C TYR A 569 -36.59 6.60 5.86
N ASN A 570 -36.89 6.36 7.14
CA ASN A 570 -36.18 6.97 8.26
C ASN A 570 -34.69 6.59 8.29
N PRO A 571 -34.30 5.31 8.15
CA PRO A 571 -32.90 4.93 8.02
C PRO A 571 -32.20 5.59 6.83
N ALA A 572 -32.85 5.65 5.65
CA ALA A 572 -32.27 6.22 4.43
C ALA A 572 -32.04 7.74 4.58
N LEU A 573 -33.01 8.47 5.12
CA LEU A 573 -32.86 9.89 5.41
C LEU A 573 -31.82 10.14 6.52
N ALA A 574 -31.73 9.24 7.51
CA ALA A 574 -30.77 9.35 8.60
C ALA A 574 -29.31 9.21 8.11
N ILE A 575 -29.01 8.28 7.20
CA ILE A 575 -27.66 8.17 6.62
C ILE A 575 -27.35 9.36 5.70
N MET A 576 -28.34 9.84 4.92
CA MET A 576 -28.18 11.01 4.06
C MET A 576 -27.92 12.28 4.88
N ALA A 577 -28.61 12.46 6.01
CA ALA A 577 -28.35 13.54 6.95
C ALA A 577 -26.98 13.43 7.64
N ALA A 578 -26.57 12.20 8.02
CA ALA A 578 -25.23 11.96 8.56
C ALA A 578 -24.14 12.29 7.55
N LYS A 579 -24.33 11.97 6.26
CA LYS A 579 -23.44 12.39 5.17
C LYS A 579 -23.43 13.90 5.00
N LEU A 580 -24.60 14.52 4.93
CA LEU A 580 -24.74 15.96 4.71
C LEU A 580 -24.07 16.77 5.84
N SER A 581 -24.06 16.26 7.07
CA SER A 581 -23.38 16.91 8.20
C SER A 581 -21.86 17.16 8.02
N TYR A 582 -21.21 16.55 7.02
CA TYR A 582 -19.81 16.81 6.65
C TYR A 582 -19.63 18.05 5.77
N GLU A 583 -20.70 18.52 5.12
CA GLU A 583 -20.71 19.62 4.17
C GLU A 583 -20.75 20.99 4.85
N ASN A 584 -20.61 22.05 4.04
CA ASN A 584 -20.72 23.43 4.52
C ASN A 584 -22.19 23.86 4.70
N SER A 585 -22.42 24.95 5.44
CA SER A 585 -23.77 25.43 5.75
C SER A 585 -24.62 25.74 4.51
N ALA A 586 -24.02 26.32 3.45
CA ALA A 586 -24.73 26.67 2.23
C ALA A 586 -25.17 25.43 1.44
N CYS A 587 -24.34 24.39 1.41
CA CYS A 587 -24.69 23.09 0.83
C CYS A 587 -25.82 22.43 1.64
N ASN A 588 -25.70 22.41 2.97
CA ASN A 588 -26.71 21.85 3.86
C ASN A 588 -28.08 22.50 3.67
N GLU A 589 -28.12 23.84 3.67
CA GLU A 589 -29.35 24.60 3.46
C GLU A 589 -29.95 24.33 2.08
N ALA A 590 -29.12 24.34 1.02
CA ALA A 590 -29.58 24.06 -0.34
C ALA A 590 -30.19 22.66 -0.46
N VAL A 591 -29.52 21.62 0.04
CA VAL A 591 -30.03 20.25 -0.04
C VAL A 591 -31.29 20.06 0.80
N VAL A 592 -31.29 20.53 2.05
CA VAL A 592 -32.44 20.36 2.96
C VAL A 592 -33.66 21.11 2.42
N SER A 593 -33.50 22.38 2.00
CA SER A 593 -34.64 23.21 1.62
C SER A 593 -35.08 23.05 0.16
N GLN A 594 -34.14 22.83 -0.78
CA GLN A 594 -34.47 22.73 -2.20
C GLN A 594 -34.68 21.28 -2.64
N SER A 595 -33.79 20.37 -2.23
CA SER A 595 -33.84 18.96 -2.66
C SER A 595 -34.79 18.13 -1.80
N TRP A 596 -34.70 18.25 -0.47
CA TRP A 596 -35.56 17.48 0.45
C TRP A 596 -36.88 18.18 0.78
N ARG A 597 -37.01 19.47 0.43
CA ARG A 597 -38.19 20.30 0.72
C ARG A 597 -38.55 20.33 2.21
N MET A 598 -37.53 20.38 3.06
CA MET A 598 -37.63 20.44 4.52
C MET A 598 -37.13 21.78 5.04
N LYS A 599 -37.51 22.15 6.26
CA LYS A 599 -37.09 23.42 6.85
C LYS A 599 -35.72 23.27 7.49
N PHE A 600 -34.72 23.96 6.96
CA PHE A 600 -33.40 24.04 7.57
C PHE A 600 -33.47 24.88 8.85
N LEU A 601 -33.00 24.33 9.98
CA LEU A 601 -33.00 25.03 11.27
C LEU A 601 -31.62 25.62 11.61
N GLY A 602 -30.55 25.01 11.09
CA GLY A 602 -29.20 25.54 11.23
C GLY A 602 -28.12 24.48 11.14
N PHE A 603 -26.89 24.96 10.97
CA PHE A 603 -25.68 24.15 11.05
C PHE A 603 -24.74 24.75 12.10
N TYR A 604 -24.62 24.05 13.22
CA TYR A 604 -24.01 24.57 14.43
C TYR A 604 -22.57 24.09 14.58
N HIS A 605 -21.70 25.00 15.01
CA HIS A 605 -20.29 24.75 15.26
C HIS A 605 -20.02 24.97 16.75
N PHE A 606 -19.87 23.87 17.49
CA PHE A 606 -19.89 23.94 18.94
C PHE A 606 -18.54 24.35 19.52
N TRP A 607 -18.57 24.93 20.72
CA TRP A 607 -17.38 25.25 21.50
C TRP A 607 -16.92 24.02 22.30
N ASN A 608 -15.61 23.85 22.49
CA ASN A 608 -15.06 22.85 23.42
C ASN A 608 -14.48 23.56 24.65
N GLY A 609 -15.10 23.37 25.81
CA GLY A 609 -14.69 23.99 27.07
C GLY A 609 -13.30 23.57 27.52
N ASN A 610 -12.85 22.37 27.13
CA ASN A 610 -11.52 21.84 27.47
C ASN A 610 -10.40 22.42 26.61
N LEU A 611 -10.66 22.71 25.33
CA LEU A 611 -9.68 23.31 24.41
C LEU A 611 -9.72 24.85 24.41
N ARG A 612 -10.76 25.45 25.02
CA ARG A 612 -11.01 26.91 25.02
C ARG A 612 -11.06 27.51 23.60
N GLU A 613 -11.53 26.75 22.62
CA GLU A 613 -11.70 27.14 21.22
C GLU A 613 -12.93 26.45 20.58
N LYS A 614 -13.29 26.86 19.35
CA LYS A 614 -14.34 26.20 18.56
C LYS A 614 -13.92 24.76 18.24
N SER A 615 -14.77 23.79 18.60
CA SER A 615 -14.53 22.36 18.44
C SER A 615 -14.77 21.89 17.01
N THR A 616 -14.28 20.69 16.68
CA THR A 616 -14.55 20.01 15.41
C THR A 616 -15.97 19.42 15.34
N THR A 617 -16.67 19.35 16.47
CA THR A 617 -18.04 18.85 16.59
C THR A 617 -19.03 19.82 15.96
N LYS A 618 -19.82 19.30 15.02
CA LYS A 618 -20.87 20.05 14.33
C LYS A 618 -22.16 19.25 14.33
N ALA A 619 -23.28 19.96 14.26
CA ALA A 619 -24.58 19.32 14.06
C ALA A 619 -25.42 20.05 13.01
N LEU A 620 -26.04 19.28 12.14
CA LEU A 620 -27.05 19.71 11.19
C LEU A 620 -28.44 19.48 11.81
N LEU A 621 -29.24 20.55 11.90
CA LEU A 621 -30.61 20.48 12.39
C LEU A 621 -31.59 20.90 11.30
N PHE A 622 -32.65 20.12 11.13
CA PHE A 622 -33.73 20.43 10.19
C PHE A 622 -35.06 19.83 10.66
N ARG A 623 -36.14 20.38 10.14
CA ARG A 623 -37.52 20.07 10.50
C ARG A 623 -38.28 19.50 9.31
N GLN A 624 -38.98 18.39 9.56
CA GLN A 624 -39.86 17.70 8.63
C GLN A 624 -41.32 17.84 9.12
N ASN A 625 -42.26 17.99 8.17
CA ASN A 625 -43.71 18.09 8.42
C ASN A 625 -44.07 19.18 9.46
N GLU A 626 -43.58 20.40 9.25
CA GLU A 626 -43.85 21.52 10.17
C GLU A 626 -45.35 21.75 10.38
N ASN A 627 -45.75 21.99 11.64
CA ASN A 627 -47.13 22.25 12.07
C ASN A 627 -48.11 21.08 11.86
N THR A 628 -47.63 19.83 11.76
CA THR A 628 -48.48 18.64 11.72
C THR A 628 -48.31 17.76 12.97
N ASP A 629 -49.24 16.82 13.16
CA ASP A 629 -49.14 15.78 14.20
C ASP A 629 -47.93 14.84 13.99
N SER A 630 -47.31 14.86 12.80
CA SER A 630 -46.14 14.06 12.41
C SER A 630 -44.86 14.89 12.29
N GLU A 631 -44.83 16.05 12.94
CA GLU A 631 -43.67 16.95 12.95
C GLU A 631 -42.45 16.26 13.58
N LEU A 632 -41.33 16.29 12.87
CA LEU A 632 -40.11 15.62 13.28
C LEU A 632 -38.89 16.52 13.10
N ILE A 633 -38.13 16.70 14.18
CA ILE A 633 -36.85 17.41 14.16
C ILE A 633 -35.73 16.38 14.02
N ARG A 634 -34.80 16.60 13.10
CA ARG A 634 -33.64 15.71 12.91
C ARG A 634 -32.37 16.42 13.33
N VAL A 635 -31.60 15.75 14.18
CA VAL A 635 -30.28 16.17 14.64
C VAL A 635 -29.26 15.20 14.06
N ALA A 636 -28.40 15.68 13.16
CA ALA A 636 -27.33 14.88 12.57
C ALA A 636 -25.96 15.39 13.03
N PHE A 637 -25.28 14.60 13.86
CA PHE A 637 -23.92 14.91 14.31
C PHE A 637 -22.89 14.53 13.24
N ARG A 638 -21.99 15.47 12.98
CA ARG A 638 -20.85 15.26 12.09
C ARG A 638 -19.87 14.26 12.69
N GLY A 639 -19.41 13.33 11.86
CA GLY A 639 -18.34 12.42 12.22
C GLY A 639 -16.95 12.88 11.78
N LYS A 640 -16.01 11.94 11.84
CA LYS A 640 -14.58 12.19 11.67
C LYS A 640 -14.19 12.62 10.26
N SER A 641 -13.44 13.71 10.15
CA SER A 641 -12.82 14.07 8.88
C SER A 641 -11.48 13.31 8.67
N PRO A 642 -11.21 12.76 7.47
CA PRO A 642 -10.00 11.99 7.21
C PRO A 642 -8.68 12.74 7.46
N PHE A 643 -8.70 14.07 7.35
CA PHE A 643 -7.51 14.93 7.46
C PHE A 643 -7.53 15.87 8.68
N ASP A 644 -8.51 15.73 9.57
CA ASP A 644 -8.59 16.55 10.79
C ASP A 644 -7.99 15.80 11.97
N ALA A 645 -6.69 16.02 12.22
CA ALA A 645 -5.92 15.30 13.24
C ALA A 645 -6.52 15.40 14.65
N ASP A 646 -7.28 16.47 14.96
CA ASP A 646 -7.94 16.64 16.26
C ASP A 646 -9.09 15.63 16.44
N ASP A 647 -9.77 15.24 15.36
CA ASP A 647 -10.75 14.15 15.37
C ASP A 647 -10.05 12.80 15.62
N TRP A 648 -8.85 12.60 15.08
CA TRP A 648 -8.06 11.38 15.31
C TRP A 648 -7.54 11.29 16.74
N ILE A 649 -7.05 12.39 17.30
CA ILE A 649 -6.58 12.47 18.69
C ILE A 649 -7.73 12.17 19.66
N THR A 650 -8.94 12.65 19.36
CA THR A 650 -10.13 12.42 20.18
C THR A 650 -10.54 10.95 20.21
N ASP A 651 -10.42 10.23 19.09
CA ASP A 651 -10.73 8.79 19.00
C ASP A 651 -9.65 7.89 19.60
N LEU A 652 -8.40 8.35 19.61
CA LEU A 652 -7.27 7.60 20.14
C LEU A 652 -7.12 7.74 21.66
N ASP A 653 -7.87 8.62 22.32
CA ASP A 653 -7.78 8.81 23.78
C ASP A 653 -8.47 7.67 24.56
N ILE A 654 -7.76 6.57 24.80
CA ILE A 654 -8.25 5.35 25.51
C ILE A 654 -8.75 5.64 26.95
N SER A 655 -8.54 6.85 27.48
CA SER A 655 -9.11 7.24 28.78
C SER A 655 -10.63 7.18 28.74
N TYR A 656 -11.28 6.74 29.82
CA TYR A 656 -12.73 6.68 29.95
C TYR A 656 -13.22 7.40 31.19
N TYR A 657 -14.49 7.81 31.18
CA TYR A 657 -15.23 8.23 32.36
C TYR A 657 -16.22 7.14 32.75
N ASP A 658 -16.37 6.88 34.04
CA ASP A 658 -17.43 6.03 34.56
C ASP A 658 -18.57 6.92 35.03
N LEU A 659 -19.72 6.83 34.34
CA LEU A 659 -20.89 7.65 34.64
C LEU A 659 -21.94 6.82 35.39
N PRO A 660 -22.47 7.32 36.53
CA PRO A 660 -23.57 6.68 37.24
C PRO A 660 -24.75 6.40 36.30
N ASN A 661 -25.20 5.15 36.24
CA ASN A 661 -26.33 4.65 35.42
C ASN A 661 -26.17 4.76 33.89
N VAL A 662 -24.97 5.10 33.38
CA VAL A 662 -24.66 5.13 31.94
C VAL A 662 -23.48 4.22 31.61
N GLY A 663 -22.58 3.96 32.57
CA GLY A 663 -21.43 3.05 32.42
C GLY A 663 -20.16 3.76 31.91
N ARG A 664 -19.21 2.95 31.41
CA ARG A 664 -17.92 3.46 30.92
C ARG A 664 -18.05 4.07 29.53
N VAL A 665 -17.72 5.36 29.43
CA VAL A 665 -17.75 6.10 28.16
C VAL A 665 -16.37 6.66 27.84
N HIS A 666 -15.95 6.52 26.58
CA HIS A 666 -14.69 7.06 26.08
C HIS A 666 -14.57 8.57 26.32
N SER A 667 -13.46 9.01 26.90
CA SER A 667 -13.26 10.39 27.34
C SER A 667 -13.27 11.39 26.20
N GLY A 668 -12.80 10.99 25.01
CA GLY A 668 -12.88 11.82 23.80
C GLY A 668 -14.32 12.19 23.41
N PHE A 669 -15.24 11.22 23.47
CA PHE A 669 -16.64 11.47 23.13
C PHE A 669 -17.33 12.36 24.17
N MET A 670 -16.97 12.18 25.44
CA MET A 670 -17.43 13.02 26.54
C MET A 670 -16.96 14.46 26.40
N LYS A 671 -15.68 14.67 26.02
CA LYS A 671 -15.13 15.99 25.74
C LYS A 671 -15.81 16.65 24.54
N ALA A 672 -16.20 15.88 23.52
CA ALA A 672 -16.92 16.37 22.34
C ALA A 672 -18.36 16.85 22.68
N LEU A 673 -18.99 16.25 23.69
CA LEU A 673 -20.28 16.70 24.25
C LEU A 673 -20.14 17.70 25.42
N ASP A 674 -18.93 18.19 25.64
CA ASP A 674 -18.57 19.22 26.62
C ASP A 674 -18.66 18.81 28.11
N LEU A 675 -18.15 17.63 28.46
CA LEU A 675 -17.81 17.33 29.85
C LEU A 675 -16.68 18.25 30.33
N GLN A 676 -16.93 19.07 31.36
CA GLN A 676 -15.97 20.08 31.83
C GLN A 676 -14.90 19.48 32.76
N LYS A 677 -13.63 19.76 32.46
CA LYS A 677 -12.52 19.47 33.39
C LYS A 677 -12.78 20.16 34.74
N CYS A 678 -12.69 19.38 35.82
CA CYS A 678 -12.82 19.80 37.23
C CYS A 678 -14.25 20.13 37.75
N HIS A 679 -15.25 20.33 36.90
CA HIS A 679 -16.62 20.70 37.32
C HIS A 679 -17.68 19.62 37.03
N GLY A 680 -17.29 18.52 36.38
CA GLY A 680 -18.19 17.43 36.01
C GLY A 680 -19.15 17.82 34.88
N TRP A 681 -20.34 17.21 34.87
CA TRP A 681 -21.42 17.55 33.92
C TRP A 681 -22.51 18.32 34.66
N PRO A 682 -22.47 19.66 34.74
CA PRO A 682 -23.53 20.43 35.36
C PRO A 682 -24.83 20.35 34.53
N LYS A 683 -25.99 20.51 35.17
CA LYS A 683 -27.26 20.53 34.43
C LYS A 683 -27.35 21.76 33.51
N ASP A 684 -26.81 22.90 33.92
CA ASP A 684 -26.84 24.16 33.17
C ASP A 684 -25.46 24.85 33.26
N ILE A 685 -25.05 25.58 32.21
CA ILE A 685 -23.75 26.27 32.16
C ILE A 685 -23.92 27.78 32.45
N THR A 686 -22.97 28.35 33.19
CA THR A 686 -22.87 29.78 33.56
C THR A 686 -22.32 30.72 32.46
N GLN A 687 -21.93 30.20 31.28
CA GLN A 687 -21.37 30.96 30.14
C GLN A 687 -22.26 30.81 28.89
N PRO A 688 -23.42 31.50 28.82
CA PRO A 688 -24.40 31.33 27.74
C PRO A 688 -23.94 31.81 26.35
N HIS A 689 -22.82 32.54 26.26
CA HIS A 689 -22.27 33.05 24.99
C HIS A 689 -21.45 32.00 24.22
N LYS A 690 -21.26 30.78 24.76
CA LYS A 690 -20.57 29.68 24.10
C LYS A 690 -21.55 28.54 23.85
N GLU A 691 -21.73 28.18 22.58
CA GLU A 691 -22.62 27.11 22.17
C GLU A 691 -21.94 25.74 22.36
N TYR A 692 -22.13 25.14 23.52
CA TYR A 692 -21.61 23.79 23.82
C TYR A 692 -22.53 22.71 23.25
N ALA A 693 -21.97 21.62 22.70
CA ALA A 693 -22.71 20.67 21.86
C ALA A 693 -23.97 20.09 22.51
N TYR A 694 -23.86 19.57 23.75
CA TYR A 694 -25.03 19.04 24.48
C TYR A 694 -26.05 20.15 24.79
N TYR A 695 -25.61 21.23 25.44
CA TYR A 695 -26.51 22.27 25.96
C TYR A 695 -27.20 23.05 24.85
N ALA A 696 -26.47 23.46 23.81
CA ALA A 696 -27.04 24.17 22.67
C ALA A 696 -28.07 23.29 21.95
N THR A 697 -27.73 22.03 21.66
CA THR A 697 -28.66 21.09 21.02
C THR A 697 -29.90 20.87 21.89
N ARG A 698 -29.74 20.72 23.21
CA ARG A 698 -30.84 20.56 24.17
C ARG A 698 -31.77 21.78 24.18
N GLU A 699 -31.23 23.00 24.27
CA GLU A 699 -32.04 24.22 24.30
C GLU A 699 -32.73 24.49 22.95
N ILE A 700 -32.04 24.22 21.83
CA ILE A 700 -32.66 24.31 20.50
C ILE A 700 -33.82 23.33 20.40
N LEU A 701 -33.66 22.08 20.86
CA LEU A 701 -34.76 21.11 20.86
C LEU A 701 -35.92 21.56 21.75
N LYS A 702 -35.65 22.07 22.97
CA LYS A 702 -36.70 22.60 23.87
C LYS A 702 -37.48 23.73 23.21
N ASP A 703 -36.80 24.70 22.61
CA ASP A 703 -37.44 25.82 21.93
C ASP A 703 -38.24 25.38 20.70
N THR A 704 -37.64 24.50 19.89
CA THR A 704 -38.25 24.01 18.64
C THR A 704 -39.48 23.14 18.90
N LEU A 705 -39.50 22.38 20.00
CA LEU A 705 -40.60 21.48 20.41
C LEU A 705 -41.68 22.17 21.25
N LYS A 706 -41.42 23.38 21.76
CA LYS A 706 -42.33 24.10 22.65
C LYS A 706 -43.70 24.37 22.03
N ASN A 707 -43.73 24.66 20.73
CA ASN A 707 -44.94 25.10 20.02
C ASN A 707 -45.84 23.95 19.54
N ASN A 708 -45.32 22.71 19.48
CA ASN A 708 -46.09 21.54 19.07
C ASN A 708 -45.88 20.38 20.06
N PRO A 709 -46.88 20.04 20.89
CA PRO A 709 -46.74 19.00 21.91
C PRO A 709 -46.61 17.58 21.33
N LYS A 710 -47.01 17.36 20.06
CA LYS A 710 -46.89 16.07 19.37
C LYS A 710 -45.60 15.93 18.56
N ALA A 711 -44.85 17.03 18.38
CA ALA A 711 -43.59 16.99 17.67
C ALA A 711 -42.58 16.11 18.41
N LYS A 712 -41.84 15.32 17.63
CA LYS A 712 -40.76 14.45 18.12
C LYS A 712 -39.41 14.83 17.53
N PHE A 713 -38.35 14.20 18.00
CA PHE A 713 -37.05 14.31 17.35
C PHE A 713 -36.33 12.98 17.17
N MET A 714 -35.44 12.95 16.17
CA MET A 714 -34.53 11.84 15.87
C MET A 714 -33.08 12.32 15.89
N VAL A 715 -32.19 11.42 16.29
CA VAL A 715 -30.75 11.69 16.33
C VAL A 715 -30.03 10.70 15.43
N THR A 716 -29.08 11.20 14.63
CA THR A 716 -28.29 10.38 13.70
C THR A 716 -26.84 10.82 13.62
N GLY A 717 -25.98 9.92 13.16
CA GLY A 717 -24.61 10.25 12.79
C GLY A 717 -23.82 9.08 12.24
N HIS A 718 -22.69 9.39 11.61
CA HIS A 718 -21.74 8.43 11.06
C HIS A 718 -20.40 8.50 11.81
N SER A 719 -19.74 7.37 12.05
CA SER A 719 -18.45 7.29 12.75
C SER A 719 -18.52 7.97 14.13
N LEU A 720 -17.66 8.94 14.44
CA LEU A 720 -17.72 9.74 15.66
C LEU A 720 -19.12 10.36 15.90
N GLY A 721 -19.77 10.84 14.84
CA GLY A 721 -21.13 11.39 14.93
C GLY A 721 -22.17 10.35 15.37
N GLY A 722 -21.95 9.08 15.02
CA GLY A 722 -22.77 7.97 15.51
C GLY A 722 -22.62 7.76 17.01
N ALA A 723 -21.39 7.83 17.54
CA ALA A 723 -21.17 7.77 18.99
C ALA A 723 -21.87 8.93 19.72
N LEU A 724 -21.79 10.14 19.18
CA LEU A 724 -22.50 11.31 19.73
C LEU A 724 -24.02 11.14 19.69
N ALA A 725 -24.56 10.54 18.62
CA ALA A 725 -25.99 10.30 18.48
C ALA A 725 -26.56 9.34 19.53
N ILE A 726 -25.78 8.35 20.00
CA ILE A 726 -26.17 7.48 21.12
C ILE A 726 -25.98 8.16 22.47
N LEU A 727 -24.85 8.86 22.63
CA LEU A 727 -24.54 9.47 23.92
C LEU A 727 -25.49 10.60 24.27
N PHE A 728 -25.94 11.39 23.29
CA PHE A 728 -26.82 12.53 23.53
C PHE A 728 -28.10 12.16 24.30
N PRO A 729 -28.90 11.15 23.88
CA PRO A 729 -30.01 10.61 24.69
C PRO A 729 -29.59 10.07 26.06
N ALA A 730 -28.45 9.36 26.15
CA ALA A 730 -27.97 8.83 27.42
C ALA A 730 -27.68 9.96 28.44
N ILE A 731 -27.21 11.10 27.95
CA ILE A 731 -26.94 12.29 28.78
C ILE A 731 -28.23 13.02 29.14
N LEU A 732 -29.22 13.07 28.24
CA LEU A 732 -30.57 13.53 28.60
C LEU A 732 -31.14 12.70 29.78
N ALA A 733 -30.95 11.38 29.74
CA ALA A 733 -31.34 10.48 30.84
C ALA A 733 -30.54 10.77 32.12
N TYR A 734 -29.23 10.96 32.02
CA TYR A 734 -28.36 11.35 33.13
C TYR A 734 -28.85 12.62 33.85
N HIS A 735 -29.26 13.65 33.09
CA HIS A 735 -29.80 14.90 33.63
C HIS A 735 -31.30 14.87 33.97
N LYS A 736 -31.96 13.72 33.81
CA LYS A 736 -33.40 13.53 34.05
C LYS A 736 -34.28 14.47 33.21
N GLU A 737 -33.90 14.73 31.96
CA GLU A 737 -34.66 15.52 30.98
C GLU A 737 -35.84 14.71 30.41
N LYS A 738 -36.81 14.37 31.27
CA LYS A 738 -37.94 13.46 30.94
C LYS A 738 -38.75 13.91 29.74
N GLU A 739 -39.04 15.21 29.63
CA GLU A 739 -39.86 15.74 28.52
C GLU A 739 -39.20 15.53 27.15
N LEU A 740 -37.89 15.68 27.05
CA LEU A 740 -37.17 15.40 25.81
C LEU A 740 -37.08 13.89 25.55
N LEU A 741 -36.83 13.09 26.58
CA LEU A 741 -36.76 11.63 26.41
C LEU A 741 -38.09 11.03 25.94
N GLU A 742 -39.23 11.54 26.41
CA GLU A 742 -40.57 11.12 25.95
C GLU A 742 -40.85 11.53 24.49
N ARG A 743 -40.16 12.56 23.98
CA ARG A 743 -40.27 13.05 22.60
C ARG A 743 -39.17 12.52 21.67
N LEU A 744 -38.26 11.69 22.16
CA LEU A 744 -37.26 11.00 21.33
C LEU A 744 -37.94 9.85 20.58
N ASP A 745 -37.92 9.88 19.25
CA ASP A 745 -38.56 8.85 18.42
C ASP A 745 -37.59 7.69 18.15
N GLU A 746 -36.49 7.95 17.45
CA GLU A 746 -35.52 6.94 17.03
C GLU A 746 -34.08 7.50 17.01
N VAL A 747 -33.10 6.60 17.16
CA VAL A 747 -31.67 6.89 17.03
C VAL A 747 -31.07 5.98 15.97
N TYR A 748 -30.43 6.57 14.96
CA TYR A 748 -29.76 5.83 13.88
C TYR A 748 -28.27 6.08 13.90
N THR A 749 -27.47 5.02 13.88
CA THR A 749 -26.02 5.16 13.85
C THR A 749 -25.38 4.30 12.78
N PHE A 750 -24.33 4.84 12.17
CA PHE A 750 -23.65 4.21 11.04
C PHE A 750 -22.15 4.18 11.27
N GLY A 751 -21.54 2.99 11.21
CA GLY A 751 -20.08 2.84 11.36
C GLY A 751 -19.53 3.33 12.70
N GLN A 752 -20.34 3.28 13.77
CA GLN A 752 -19.95 3.78 15.09
C GLN A 752 -18.84 2.92 15.74
N PRO A 753 -17.91 3.52 16.49
CA PRO A 753 -16.99 2.78 17.38
C PRO A 753 -17.77 1.95 18.42
N SER A 754 -17.18 0.84 18.90
CA SER A 754 -17.84 0.02 19.93
C SER A 754 -17.92 0.76 21.26
N ILE A 755 -19.14 1.00 21.75
CA ILE A 755 -19.39 1.50 23.10
C ILE A 755 -19.70 0.28 23.98
N HIS A 756 -18.83 -0.03 24.95
CA HIS A 756 -19.07 -1.10 25.92
C HIS A 756 -19.79 -0.53 27.16
N GLY A 757 -21.12 -0.54 27.11
CA GLY A 757 -21.94 -0.39 28.31
C GLY A 757 -22.13 -1.75 28.97
N THR A 758 -21.85 -1.86 30.27
CA THR A 758 -22.37 -2.95 31.08
C THR A 758 -23.89 -2.84 31.10
N GLN A 759 -24.60 -3.91 30.74
CA GLN A 759 -26.05 -4.00 30.95
C GLN A 759 -26.36 -3.78 32.44
N HIS A 760 -26.91 -2.62 32.77
CA HIS A 760 -27.64 -2.40 34.02
C HIS A 760 -28.82 -1.48 33.77
#